data_AF-A0A924DBE3-F1
#
_entry.id   AF-A0A924DBE3-F1
#
_cell.length_a   1.000
_cell.length_b   1.000
_cell.length_c   1.000
_cell.angle_alpha   90.00
_cell.angle_beta   90.00
_cell.angle_gamma   90.00
#
_symmetry.space_group_name_H-M   'P 1'
#
loop_
_entity.id
_entity.type
_entity.pdbx_description
1 polymer ?
#
loop_
_entity_poly.entity_id
_entity_poly.type
_entity_poly.pdbx_seq_one_letter_code
_entity_poly.pdbx_strand_id
1 'polypeptide(L)'
;MNAGRISHKPNTARSISKRATRSNMGRPTGRRAFTLVELLVVIALTTILLTLIFRPLTEAVNLTSRASTQIQTQTSARTVISDVEKVLQDAVFVYDNSLTPVNLWLPQYGGGQVALSTKYTMLEYVRASRQMDQIPGAATDPTTGDPIYAPDAPVGESGFALPLAPGRTLGRMFIGLMDNTMPTTGPILGPVQAPGRPTRPYLNKFEQPNLTGEENRYGLFRAEVSVYVQDPNDNKKYIPNLSLFHTGPTLATKTDKKGDAVIVHDPNFFYDSDDAGDSTSKGDLKWAVPGWKDLNGDGKVQIFENWRAVASLMVPRDRADMIVVDRDENTRLPIFYDPTTQDVSTAANAQPKVRSLISFAPGSVQNDAAAPGALDNIGNEAPVNAAVTFTTQYTNWATPYSAIVYRNPAQFSDKTANPGNLDPAQDPLTVPTLSYYQYVPAIAGSGKAFEIHHISTAAGANGIPEIIAPDTTASDVGPNPDPATGFWRNKNPQFAFTVDPKRGLINFGFPHTVIVNDGNKTPLSCFYSPAEINFGMVQTYKDANGNDHTIQRRFLTVRDIPPTSRDGRVLNPALKSPFDLTLMGTTLDKVSRIQIVPGSERVFGPDQTPGFNYGRRVQYSRVSASNLNVGRNEYKINYTDVPNALLAGENAPQVRTGYIEFDSTQETSNNEEFPNRPPSIEGGSVALPAEDPAGVNTGNRVYREHGVPTLKVDPTTGQNILSDPVEVSYNFQMNRRNDVVKADYMSREIMNINVEMRLYDPRSSRAQTTNLASKVKVRNLQK
;
A
#
# COMPACT_ATOMS: atom_id res chain seq x y z
N MET A 1 31.47 -51.58 -4.58
CA MET A 1 31.90 -52.42 -5.72
C MET A 1 32.68 -51.54 -6.69
N ASN A 2 33.88 -52.01 -7.06
CA ASN A 2 34.85 -51.49 -8.05
C ASN A 2 35.40 -50.06 -7.93
N ALA A 3 36.51 -49.96 -7.17
CA ALA A 3 37.53 -48.91 -7.30
C ALA A 3 38.68 -49.43 -8.18
N GLY A 4 38.98 -48.74 -9.28
CA GLY A 4 40.09 -49.05 -10.19
C GLY A 4 41.36 -48.30 -9.82
N ARG A 5 42.29 -48.99 -9.15
CA ARG A 5 43.60 -48.51 -8.72
C ARG A 5 44.64 -48.89 -9.79
N ILE A 6 45.21 -47.91 -10.50
CA ILE A 6 46.29 -48.15 -11.47
C ILE A 6 47.64 -48.10 -10.73
N SER A 7 48.34 -49.24 -10.73
CA SER A 7 49.61 -49.46 -10.06
C SER A 7 50.73 -49.58 -11.09
N HIS A 8 51.77 -48.76 -10.94
CA HIS A 8 53.03 -48.85 -11.69
C HIS A 8 53.86 -50.05 -11.22
N LYS A 9 54.34 -50.86 -12.17
CA LYS A 9 55.47 -51.78 -11.98
C LYS A 9 56.66 -51.37 -12.86
N PRO A 10 57.90 -51.45 -12.36
CA PRO A 10 59.11 -51.21 -13.13
C PRO A 10 59.56 -52.50 -13.85
N ASN A 11 60.02 -52.39 -15.09
CA ASN A 11 60.62 -53.51 -15.81
C ASN A 11 62.15 -53.46 -15.73
N THR A 12 62.68 -54.61 -15.31
CA THR A 12 64.06 -54.97 -15.05
C THR A 12 64.88 -55.14 -16.32
N ALA A 13 66.18 -54.95 -16.12
CA ALA A 13 67.28 -55.14 -17.05
C ALA A 13 67.29 -56.51 -17.76
N ARG A 14 67.69 -56.51 -19.03
CA ARG A 14 68.15 -57.71 -19.73
C ARG A 14 69.42 -57.38 -20.53
N SER A 15 70.55 -57.89 -20.06
CA SER A 15 71.79 -58.02 -20.81
C SER A 15 71.62 -59.03 -21.96
N ILE A 16 72.22 -58.83 -23.12
CA ILE A 16 72.71 -59.91 -24.01
C ILE A 16 73.79 -59.38 -24.98
N SER A 17 74.91 -60.10 -24.92
CA SER A 17 75.97 -60.41 -25.90
C SER A 17 76.56 -59.38 -26.88
N LYS A 18 77.89 -59.27 -26.74
CA LYS A 18 78.90 -58.98 -27.76
C LYS A 18 78.68 -59.79 -29.06
N ARG A 19 78.80 -59.11 -30.21
CA ARG A 19 79.36 -59.70 -31.45
C ARG A 19 80.11 -58.63 -32.23
N ALA A 20 81.42 -58.85 -32.38
CA ALA A 20 82.32 -58.02 -33.17
C ALA A 20 82.21 -58.39 -34.65
N THR A 21 82.07 -57.39 -35.54
CA THR A 21 82.50 -57.53 -36.93
C THR A 21 82.90 -56.17 -37.53
N ARG A 22 84.20 -56.04 -37.77
CA ARG A 22 84.91 -55.32 -38.85
C ARG A 22 84.42 -53.95 -39.35
N SER A 23 85.27 -52.97 -39.03
CA SER A 23 85.81 -51.90 -39.86
C SER A 23 85.30 -51.77 -41.32
N ASN A 24 84.70 -50.62 -41.60
CA ASN A 24 84.98 -49.87 -42.82
C ASN A 24 85.14 -48.38 -42.47
N MET A 25 86.37 -47.90 -42.61
CA MET A 25 86.75 -46.50 -42.47
C MET A 25 86.06 -45.65 -43.54
N GLY A 26 84.96 -44.99 -43.17
CA GLY A 26 84.49 -43.78 -43.81
C GLY A 26 85.15 -42.57 -43.15
N ARG A 27 85.97 -41.83 -43.90
CA ARG A 27 86.64 -40.58 -43.48
C ARG A 27 85.65 -39.65 -42.74
N PRO A 28 85.95 -39.16 -41.52
CA PRO A 28 85.18 -38.11 -40.89
C PRO A 28 85.48 -36.80 -41.63
N THR A 29 84.54 -36.34 -42.46
CA THR A 29 84.49 -34.91 -42.81
C THR A 29 84.30 -34.16 -41.50
N GLY A 30 85.34 -33.42 -41.08
CA GLY A 30 85.34 -32.65 -39.84
C GLY A 30 84.09 -31.76 -39.77
N ARG A 31 83.14 -32.15 -38.92
CA ARG A 31 82.06 -31.26 -38.49
C ARG A 31 82.75 -30.14 -37.72
N ARG A 32 82.86 -28.97 -38.34
CA ARG A 32 83.25 -27.73 -37.66
C ARG A 32 82.29 -27.57 -36.47
N ALA A 33 82.83 -27.65 -35.26
CA ALA A 33 82.08 -27.25 -34.08
C ALA A 33 81.73 -25.77 -34.23
N PHE A 34 80.47 -25.42 -33.96
CA PHE A 34 80.02 -24.03 -33.97
C PHE A 34 80.93 -23.21 -33.08
N THR A 35 81.38 -22.07 -33.59
CA THR A 35 82.13 -21.11 -32.80
C THR A 35 81.24 -20.56 -31.69
N LEU A 36 81.82 -20.18 -30.55
CA LEU A 36 81.07 -19.64 -29.41
C LEU A 36 80.21 -18.43 -29.81
N VAL A 37 80.69 -17.64 -30.78
CA VAL A 37 79.97 -16.49 -31.36
C VAL A 37 78.73 -16.95 -32.13
N GLU A 38 78.81 -18.00 -32.95
CA GLU A 38 77.63 -18.54 -33.67
C GLU A 38 76.58 -19.06 -32.70
N LEU A 39 76.98 -19.71 -31.62
CA LEU A 39 76.04 -20.20 -30.60
C LEU A 39 75.35 -19.05 -29.86
N LEU A 40 76.09 -17.97 -29.55
CA LEU A 40 75.54 -16.77 -28.92
C LEU A 40 74.55 -16.04 -29.83
N VAL A 41 74.87 -15.91 -31.12
CA VAL A 41 73.97 -15.30 -32.12
C VAL A 41 72.69 -16.13 -32.28
N VAL A 42 72.79 -17.46 -32.32
CA VAL A 42 71.60 -18.33 -32.42
C VAL A 42 70.72 -18.21 -31.17
N ILE A 43 71.29 -18.16 -29.96
CA ILE A 43 70.52 -17.94 -28.74
C ILE A 43 69.87 -16.54 -28.74
N ALA A 44 70.58 -15.51 -29.20
CA ALA A 44 70.03 -14.15 -29.30
C ALA A 44 68.89 -14.05 -30.33
N LEU A 45 69.05 -14.64 -31.51
CA LEU A 45 68.01 -14.65 -32.54
C LEU A 45 66.80 -15.51 -32.12
N THR A 46 67.02 -16.66 -31.50
CA THR A 46 65.92 -17.49 -31.00
C THR A 46 65.18 -16.80 -29.86
N THR A 47 65.85 -16.13 -28.92
CA THR A 47 65.15 -15.37 -27.86
C THR A 47 64.35 -14.19 -28.42
N ILE A 48 64.87 -13.47 -29.42
CA ILE A 48 64.11 -12.40 -30.11
C ILE A 48 62.89 -12.98 -30.83
N LEU A 49 63.07 -14.04 -31.63
CA LEU A 49 61.99 -14.67 -32.40
C LEU A 49 60.92 -15.27 -31.48
N LEU A 50 61.34 -15.91 -30.40
CA LEU A 50 60.47 -16.51 -29.40
C LEU A 50 59.67 -15.42 -28.65
N THR A 51 60.30 -14.28 -28.32
CA THR A 51 59.61 -13.12 -27.73
C THR A 51 58.59 -12.51 -28.70
N LEU A 52 58.94 -12.38 -29.99
CA LEU A 52 58.05 -11.87 -31.04
C LEU A 52 56.82 -12.76 -31.26
N ILE A 53 56.94 -14.08 -31.09
CA ILE A 53 55.82 -15.03 -31.24
C ILE A 53 54.99 -15.14 -29.95
N PHE A 54 55.62 -15.21 -28.77
CA PHE A 54 54.89 -15.42 -27.53
C PHE A 54 54.03 -14.23 -27.11
N ARG A 55 54.47 -13.00 -27.40
CA ARG A 55 53.68 -11.82 -27.02
C ARG A 55 52.29 -11.80 -27.69
N PRO A 56 52.16 -11.90 -29.03
CA PRO A 56 50.86 -12.03 -29.68
C PRO A 56 50.05 -13.25 -29.23
N LEU A 57 50.70 -14.39 -28.94
CA LEU A 57 50.02 -15.60 -28.47
C LEU A 57 49.36 -15.38 -27.10
N THR A 58 50.07 -14.77 -26.15
CA THR A 58 49.51 -14.45 -24.82
C THR A 58 48.40 -13.41 -24.92
N GLU A 59 48.53 -12.42 -25.80
CA GLU A 59 47.49 -11.43 -26.09
C GLU A 59 46.25 -12.10 -26.70
N ALA A 60 46.40 -13.03 -27.65
CA ALA A 60 45.30 -13.78 -28.25
C ALA A 60 44.55 -14.65 -27.23
N VAL A 61 45.27 -15.32 -26.33
CA VAL A 61 44.66 -16.10 -25.25
C VAL A 61 43.90 -15.19 -24.27
N ASN A 62 44.45 -14.02 -23.93
CA ASN A 62 43.78 -13.04 -23.08
C ASN A 62 42.53 -12.45 -23.74
N LEU A 63 42.58 -12.14 -25.04
CA LEU A 63 41.44 -11.68 -25.83
C LEU A 63 40.34 -12.75 -25.86
N THR A 64 40.71 -14.01 -26.06
CA THR A 64 39.75 -15.14 -26.06
C THR A 64 39.12 -15.33 -24.69
N SER A 65 39.90 -15.25 -23.60
CA SER A 65 39.38 -15.32 -22.22
C SER A 65 38.38 -14.19 -21.94
N ARG A 66 38.71 -12.96 -22.35
CA ARG A 66 37.82 -11.80 -22.21
C ARG A 66 36.55 -11.94 -23.02
N ALA A 67 36.65 -12.36 -24.27
CA ALA A 67 35.50 -12.60 -25.14
C ALA A 67 34.57 -13.67 -24.55
N SER A 68 35.14 -14.78 -24.04
CA SER A 68 34.38 -15.82 -23.36
C SER A 68 33.69 -15.30 -22.10
N THR A 69 34.38 -14.53 -21.25
CA THR A 69 33.78 -13.93 -20.05
C THR A 69 32.67 -12.95 -20.43
N GLN A 70 32.85 -12.13 -21.48
CA GLN A 70 31.83 -11.21 -21.96
C GLN A 70 30.56 -11.93 -22.47
N ILE A 71 30.72 -12.99 -23.26
CA ILE A 71 29.60 -13.82 -23.74
C ILE A 71 28.89 -14.47 -22.55
N GLN A 72 29.66 -14.99 -21.58
CA GLN A 72 29.12 -15.56 -20.35
C GLN A 72 28.35 -14.51 -19.54
N THR A 73 28.88 -13.28 -19.42
CA THR A 73 28.21 -12.18 -18.73
C THR A 73 26.87 -11.84 -19.38
N GLN A 74 26.83 -11.73 -20.71
CA GLN A 74 25.58 -11.43 -21.40
C GLN A 74 24.56 -12.56 -21.28
N THR A 75 25.02 -13.82 -21.43
CA THR A 75 24.15 -14.99 -21.35
C THR A 75 23.57 -15.14 -19.95
N SER A 76 24.42 -15.12 -18.91
CA SER A 76 23.96 -15.25 -17.54
C SER A 76 23.06 -14.07 -17.11
N ALA A 77 23.31 -12.84 -17.58
CA ALA A 77 22.44 -11.70 -17.29
C ALA A 77 21.05 -11.86 -17.93
N ARG A 78 20.99 -12.33 -19.18
CA ARG A 78 19.72 -12.64 -19.87
C ARG A 78 18.96 -13.78 -19.18
N THR A 79 19.66 -14.83 -18.75
CA THR A 79 19.05 -15.94 -18.00
C THR A 79 18.47 -15.44 -16.67
N VAL A 80 19.23 -14.66 -15.90
CA VAL A 80 18.76 -14.09 -14.63
C VAL A 80 17.52 -13.24 -14.84
N ILE A 81 17.52 -12.31 -15.82
CA ILE A 81 16.33 -11.49 -16.08
C ILE A 81 15.15 -12.34 -16.54
N SER A 82 15.35 -13.28 -17.47
CA SER A 82 14.28 -14.17 -17.93
C SER A 82 13.67 -14.97 -16.78
N ASP A 83 14.49 -15.41 -15.82
CA ASP A 83 14.02 -16.12 -14.63
C ASP A 83 13.24 -15.21 -13.68
N VAL A 84 13.73 -13.97 -13.45
CA VAL A 84 13.02 -12.97 -12.62
C VAL A 84 11.69 -12.59 -13.27
N GLU A 85 11.67 -12.31 -14.58
CA GLU A 85 10.46 -11.98 -15.35
C GLU A 85 9.42 -13.08 -15.24
N LYS A 86 9.82 -14.33 -15.47
CA LYS A 86 8.93 -15.49 -15.38
C LYS A 86 8.33 -15.61 -13.98
N VAL A 87 9.15 -15.47 -12.94
CA VAL A 87 8.70 -15.54 -11.55
C VAL A 87 7.70 -14.43 -11.21
N LEU A 88 7.97 -13.20 -11.67
CA LEU A 88 7.11 -12.06 -11.41
C LEU A 88 5.79 -12.09 -12.20
N GLN A 89 5.81 -12.62 -13.42
CA GLN A 89 4.59 -12.86 -14.20
C GLN A 89 3.70 -13.95 -13.58
N ASP A 90 4.32 -14.96 -12.95
CA ASP A 90 3.65 -16.01 -12.20
C ASP A 90 3.23 -15.58 -10.78
N ALA A 91 3.75 -14.45 -10.29
CA ALA A 91 3.42 -13.94 -8.97
C ALA A 91 2.00 -13.35 -8.92
N VAL A 92 1.27 -13.73 -7.87
CA VAL A 92 -0.03 -13.13 -7.52
C VAL A 92 0.19 -11.79 -6.84
N PHE A 93 1.21 -11.69 -6.00
CA PHE A 93 1.48 -10.54 -5.16
C PHE A 93 2.98 -10.28 -5.04
N VAL A 94 3.35 -9.00 -4.97
CA VAL A 94 4.73 -8.56 -4.71
C VAL A 94 4.71 -7.54 -3.58
N TYR A 95 5.56 -7.74 -2.57
CA TYR A 95 5.69 -6.83 -1.45
C TYR A 95 6.45 -5.57 -1.87
N ASP A 96 6.08 -4.45 -1.25
CA ASP A 96 6.79 -3.19 -1.40
C ASP A 96 7.97 -3.13 -0.45
N ASN A 97 9.16 -3.28 -1.04
CA ASN A 97 10.41 -3.31 -0.29
C ASN A 97 11.09 -1.94 -0.18
N SER A 98 10.37 -0.83 -0.40
CA SER A 98 10.92 0.54 -0.25
C SER A 98 11.31 0.87 1.19
N LEU A 99 10.68 0.21 2.17
CA LEU A 99 10.91 0.39 3.60
C LEU A 99 11.60 -0.81 4.27
N THR A 100 11.90 -1.87 3.53
CA THR A 100 12.47 -3.12 4.06
C THR A 100 13.84 -3.38 3.41
N PRO A 101 14.89 -2.67 3.88
CA PRO A 101 16.21 -2.80 3.29
C PRO A 101 16.87 -4.13 3.67
N VAL A 102 17.88 -4.55 2.90
CA VAL A 102 18.80 -5.65 3.27
C VAL A 102 20.15 -5.08 3.66
N ASN A 103 20.71 -5.60 4.74
CA ASN A 103 22.01 -5.18 5.24
C ASN A 103 23.15 -5.90 4.51
N LEU A 104 24.09 -5.10 3.99
CA LEU A 104 25.33 -5.56 3.38
C LEU A 104 26.49 -5.40 4.36
N TRP A 105 27.11 -6.50 4.74
CA TRP A 105 28.26 -6.57 5.63
C TRP A 105 29.58 -6.39 4.88
N LEU A 106 30.22 -5.25 5.13
CA LEU A 106 31.46 -4.84 4.48
C LEU A 106 32.55 -4.55 5.51
N PRO A 107 33.83 -4.70 5.15
CA PRO A 107 34.91 -4.26 6.02
C PRO A 107 34.91 -2.73 6.16
N GLN A 108 35.09 -2.23 7.38
CA GLN A 108 35.34 -0.81 7.65
C GLN A 108 36.85 -0.51 7.59
N TYR A 109 37.25 0.75 7.43
CA TYR A 109 38.67 1.11 7.31
C TYR A 109 39.52 0.63 8.50
N GLY A 110 39.00 0.72 9.74
CA GLY A 110 39.68 0.28 10.96
C GLY A 110 39.69 -1.23 11.23
N GLY A 111 39.34 -2.09 10.27
CA GLY A 111 39.42 -3.56 10.41
C GLY A 111 38.24 -4.26 11.07
N GLY A 112 37.19 -3.53 11.43
CA GLY A 112 35.88 -4.10 11.80
C GLY A 112 34.96 -4.33 10.59
N GLN A 113 33.69 -4.63 10.85
CA GLN A 113 32.67 -4.73 9.81
C GLN A 113 31.52 -3.78 10.09
N VAL A 114 30.90 -3.31 9.03
CA VAL A 114 29.73 -2.43 9.06
C VAL A 114 28.62 -3.01 8.20
N ALA A 115 27.38 -2.90 8.70
CA ALA A 115 26.17 -3.21 7.95
C ALA A 115 25.69 -1.95 7.21
N LEU A 116 25.69 -1.99 5.89
CA LEU A 116 25.11 -0.96 5.04
C LEU A 116 23.72 -1.36 4.59
N SER A 117 22.72 -0.58 4.98
CA SER A 117 21.32 -0.86 4.64
C SER A 117 21.02 -0.44 3.20
N THR A 118 20.65 -1.39 2.34
CA THR A 118 20.38 -1.14 0.92
C THR A 118 18.93 -1.40 0.57
N LYS A 119 18.31 -0.45 -0.13
CA LYS A 119 16.91 -0.55 -0.58
C LYS A 119 16.84 -1.17 -1.97
N TYR A 120 15.71 -1.79 -2.29
CA TYR A 120 15.44 -2.41 -3.60
C TYR A 120 16.41 -3.54 -3.98
N THR A 121 17.19 -4.07 -3.05
CA THR A 121 18.11 -5.19 -3.27
C THR A 121 17.50 -6.55 -2.93
N MET A 122 16.25 -6.52 -2.45
CA MET A 122 15.41 -7.66 -2.17
C MET A 122 14.05 -7.48 -2.80
N LEU A 123 13.48 -8.58 -3.27
CA LEU A 123 12.14 -8.71 -3.81
C LEU A 123 11.45 -9.88 -3.13
N GLU A 124 10.27 -9.63 -2.60
CA GLU A 124 9.44 -10.67 -1.99
C GLU A 124 8.15 -10.80 -2.78
N TYR A 125 7.75 -12.02 -3.05
CA TYR A 125 6.61 -12.30 -3.91
C TYR A 125 5.87 -13.55 -3.44
N VAL A 126 4.58 -13.63 -3.77
CA VAL A 126 3.75 -14.79 -3.54
C VAL A 126 3.34 -15.35 -4.89
N ARG A 127 3.63 -16.63 -5.13
CA ARG A 127 3.26 -17.31 -6.38
C ARG A 127 1.78 -17.68 -6.37
N ALA A 128 1.19 -17.81 -7.55
CA ALA A 128 -0.12 -18.45 -7.68
C ALA A 128 -0.04 -19.92 -7.25
N SER A 129 -1.06 -20.40 -6.52
CA SER A 129 -1.20 -21.82 -6.20
C SER A 129 -2.44 -22.42 -6.85
N ARG A 130 -2.39 -23.72 -7.15
CA ARG A 130 -3.53 -24.51 -7.62
C ARG A 130 -4.33 -24.97 -6.39
N GLN A 131 -5.65 -25.08 -6.52
CA GLN A 131 -6.59 -25.46 -5.45
C GLN A 131 -6.18 -26.73 -4.67
N MET A 132 -5.52 -27.69 -5.33
CA MET A 132 -5.08 -28.96 -4.72
C MET A 132 -3.72 -28.87 -4.00
N ASP A 133 -2.90 -27.85 -4.30
CA ASP A 133 -1.65 -27.57 -3.58
C ASP A 133 -1.90 -26.84 -2.23
N GLN A 134 -3.17 -26.48 -1.94
CA GLN A 134 -3.60 -25.88 -0.68
C GLN A 134 -4.02 -26.90 0.41
N ILE A 135 -4.09 -28.22 0.12
CA ILE A 135 -4.43 -29.35 1.04
C ILE A 135 -5.89 -29.31 1.59
N PRO A 136 -6.53 -30.47 1.87
CA PRO A 136 -7.98 -30.58 2.09
C PRO A 136 -8.42 -29.96 3.42
N GLY A 137 -9.31 -28.96 3.38
CA GLY A 137 -9.96 -28.41 4.56
C GLY A 137 -10.43 -26.96 4.39
N ALA A 138 -9.54 -26.05 3.97
CA ALA A 138 -9.86 -24.67 3.58
C ALA A 138 -8.63 -23.98 2.97
N ALA A 139 -8.82 -23.12 1.97
CA ALA A 139 -7.77 -22.25 1.45
C ALA A 139 -7.30 -21.28 2.57
N THR A 140 -6.00 -21.12 2.79
CA THR A 140 -5.42 -20.26 3.86
C THR A 140 -4.70 -19.06 3.25
N ASP A 141 -4.90 -17.86 3.79
CA ASP A 141 -4.15 -16.66 3.41
C ASP A 141 -2.69 -16.80 3.91
N PRO A 142 -1.67 -16.73 3.02
CA PRO A 142 -0.26 -16.86 3.40
C PRO A 142 0.29 -15.70 4.22
N THR A 143 -0.42 -14.57 4.30
CA THR A 143 -0.01 -13.38 5.05
C THR A 143 -0.54 -13.36 6.48
N THR A 144 -1.71 -13.95 6.72
CA THR A 144 -2.36 -13.96 8.04
C THR A 144 -2.42 -15.34 8.67
N GLY A 145 -2.40 -16.41 7.88
CA GLY A 145 -2.59 -17.78 8.34
C GLY A 145 -4.06 -18.17 8.58
N ASP A 146 -5.00 -17.26 8.31
CA ASP A 146 -6.44 -17.49 8.44
C ASP A 146 -7.05 -18.15 7.19
N PRO A 147 -8.14 -18.93 7.30
CA PRO A 147 -8.84 -19.44 6.15
C PRO A 147 -9.47 -18.30 5.34
N ILE A 148 -9.30 -18.33 4.01
CA ILE A 148 -9.84 -17.36 3.05
C ILE A 148 -11.38 -17.38 3.04
N TYR A 149 -11.98 -18.49 3.48
CA TYR A 149 -13.42 -18.67 3.63
C TYR A 149 -13.77 -19.03 5.07
N ALA A 150 -14.98 -18.65 5.50
CA ALA A 150 -15.49 -19.06 6.81
C ALA A 150 -15.58 -20.60 6.91
N PRO A 151 -15.32 -21.22 8.07
CA PRO A 151 -15.31 -22.68 8.24
C PRO A 151 -16.65 -23.38 7.90
N ASP A 152 -17.73 -22.62 7.82
CA ASP A 152 -19.12 -23.02 7.60
C ASP A 152 -19.65 -22.71 6.19
N ALA A 153 -18.80 -22.20 5.28
CA ALA A 153 -19.20 -21.89 3.91
C ALA A 153 -19.70 -23.16 3.18
N PRO A 154 -20.92 -23.16 2.61
CA PRO A 154 -21.48 -24.31 1.92
C PRO A 154 -20.58 -24.78 0.77
N VAL A 155 -20.41 -26.10 0.61
CA VAL A 155 -19.57 -26.74 -0.43
C VAL A 155 -19.98 -26.35 -1.86
N GLY A 156 -21.17 -25.74 -2.05
CA GLY A 156 -21.63 -25.18 -3.33
C GLY A 156 -21.15 -23.75 -3.62
N GLU A 157 -20.76 -22.97 -2.61
CA GLU A 157 -20.18 -21.62 -2.77
C GLU A 157 -18.65 -21.64 -2.87
N SER A 158 -18.02 -22.76 -2.53
CA SER A 158 -16.58 -23.02 -2.77
C SER A 158 -16.25 -23.38 -4.24
N GLY A 159 -17.24 -23.26 -5.13
CA GLY A 159 -17.22 -23.74 -6.52
C GLY A 159 -16.63 -22.80 -7.57
N PHE A 160 -16.18 -21.60 -7.23
CA PHE A 160 -15.45 -20.73 -8.16
C PHE A 160 -14.03 -20.49 -7.69
N ALA A 161 -13.15 -21.47 -7.91
CA ALA A 161 -11.72 -21.24 -7.89
C ALA A 161 -11.32 -20.44 -9.13
N LEU A 162 -11.32 -19.10 -9.01
CA LEU A 162 -10.50 -18.29 -9.90
C LEU A 162 -9.05 -18.81 -9.78
N PRO A 163 -8.25 -18.86 -10.87
CA PRO A 163 -6.87 -19.38 -10.88
C PRO A 163 -5.86 -18.50 -10.09
N LEU A 164 -6.31 -17.79 -9.06
CA LEU A 164 -5.74 -16.57 -8.51
C LEU A 164 -5.76 -16.53 -6.97
N ALA A 165 -5.85 -17.68 -6.30
CA ALA A 165 -5.64 -17.71 -4.85
C ALA A 165 -4.13 -17.57 -4.55
N PRO A 166 -3.73 -16.77 -3.55
CA PRO A 166 -2.34 -16.65 -3.16
C PRO A 166 -1.81 -18.00 -2.67
N GLY A 167 -0.62 -18.39 -3.12
CA GLY A 167 0.03 -19.62 -2.68
C GLY A 167 0.59 -19.53 -1.28
N ARG A 168 0.81 -20.69 -0.62
CA ARG A 168 1.38 -20.77 0.75
C ARG A 168 2.87 -20.44 0.82
N THR A 169 3.52 -20.30 -0.34
CA THR A 169 4.96 -20.09 -0.46
C THR A 169 5.28 -18.62 -0.68
N LEU A 170 6.10 -18.07 0.21
CA LEU A 170 6.80 -16.81 0.00
C LEU A 170 8.07 -17.08 -0.81
N GLY A 171 8.15 -16.46 -1.97
CA GLY A 171 9.36 -16.36 -2.74
C GLY A 171 10.15 -15.11 -2.34
N ARG A 172 11.46 -15.23 -2.24
CA ARG A 172 12.38 -14.13 -1.97
C ARG A 172 13.55 -14.18 -2.95
N MET A 173 13.82 -13.06 -3.61
CA MET A 173 15.06 -12.82 -4.36
C MET A 173 15.85 -11.74 -3.65
N PHE A 174 17.14 -11.94 -3.43
CA PHE A 174 17.95 -11.04 -2.61
C PHE A 174 19.43 -11.20 -2.91
N ILE A 175 20.22 -10.18 -2.57
CA ILE A 175 21.68 -10.31 -2.54
C ILE A 175 22.15 -10.73 -1.16
N GLY A 176 23.11 -11.65 -1.12
CA GLY A 176 23.71 -12.14 0.12
C GLY A 176 25.16 -12.55 -0.11
N LEU A 177 25.92 -12.74 0.97
CA LEU A 177 27.30 -13.22 0.86
C LEU A 177 27.32 -14.69 0.39
N MET A 178 28.29 -15.04 -0.46
CA MET A 178 28.51 -16.41 -0.90
C MET A 178 28.86 -17.34 0.27
N ASP A 179 29.43 -16.81 1.33
CA ASP A 179 29.63 -17.45 2.62
C ASP A 179 28.97 -16.59 3.69
N ASN A 180 27.86 -17.07 4.25
CA ASN A 180 27.10 -16.40 5.31
C ASN A 180 27.36 -17.04 6.68
N THR A 181 28.47 -17.77 6.84
CA THR A 181 28.85 -18.35 8.13
C THR A 181 28.94 -17.28 9.22
N MET A 182 28.39 -17.62 10.39
CA MET A 182 28.37 -16.79 11.58
C MET A 182 29.21 -17.48 12.67
N PRO A 183 29.84 -16.72 13.59
CA PRO A 183 30.54 -17.34 14.70
C PRO A 183 29.53 -18.03 15.62
N THR A 184 29.91 -19.18 16.16
CA THR A 184 29.14 -19.85 17.23
C THR A 184 28.99 -18.89 18.40
N THR A 185 27.81 -18.87 19.03
CA THR A 185 27.46 -18.04 20.18
C THR A 185 28.38 -18.35 21.39
N GLY A 186 29.60 -17.84 21.37
CA GLY A 186 30.55 -17.88 22.48
C GLY A 186 30.48 -16.61 23.34
N PRO A 187 30.81 -16.68 24.64
CA PRO A 187 30.90 -15.50 25.48
C PRO A 187 31.94 -14.53 24.92
N ILE A 188 31.46 -13.33 24.60
CA ILE A 188 32.19 -12.29 23.91
C ILE A 188 33.26 -11.71 24.85
N LEU A 189 34.54 -11.99 24.61
CA LEU A 189 35.63 -11.20 25.18
C LEU A 189 35.93 -10.03 24.24
N GLY A 190 35.09 -8.99 24.30
CA GLY A 190 35.29 -7.71 23.59
C GLY A 190 33.99 -6.93 23.38
N PRO A 191 34.03 -5.59 23.22
CA PRO A 191 32.82 -4.81 23.03
C PRO A 191 32.21 -5.08 21.64
N VAL A 192 31.00 -5.66 21.66
CA VAL A 192 29.96 -5.57 20.62
C VAL A 192 30.25 -6.30 19.29
N GLN A 193 30.13 -7.63 19.28
CA GLN A 193 29.64 -8.33 18.08
C GLN A 193 28.14 -8.58 18.27
N ALA A 194 27.31 -7.80 17.59
CA ALA A 194 25.87 -8.00 17.60
C ALA A 194 25.51 -9.28 16.80
N PRO A 195 24.48 -10.03 17.20
CA PRO A 195 23.85 -11.03 16.35
C PRO A 195 23.58 -10.44 14.96
N GLY A 196 23.85 -11.19 13.89
CA GLY A 196 23.70 -10.68 12.52
C GLY A 196 25.00 -10.40 11.76
N ARG A 197 26.18 -10.44 12.37
CA ARG A 197 27.48 -10.17 11.71
C ARG A 197 28.22 -11.43 11.18
N PRO A 198 28.51 -11.55 9.88
CA PRO A 198 29.20 -12.71 9.30
C PRO A 198 30.67 -12.82 9.74
N THR A 199 31.14 -14.05 9.92
CA THR A 199 32.55 -14.37 10.26
C THR A 199 33.49 -13.88 9.17
N ARG A 200 33.07 -14.05 7.91
CA ARG A 200 33.85 -13.73 6.71
C ARG A 200 33.25 -12.50 6.05
N PRO A 201 33.88 -11.31 6.14
CA PRO A 201 33.35 -10.11 5.50
C PRO A 201 33.44 -10.21 3.97
N TYR A 202 32.80 -9.26 3.28
CA TYR A 202 32.99 -9.09 1.86
C TYR A 202 34.48 -8.96 1.48
N LEU A 203 34.92 -9.83 0.58
CA LEU A 203 36.25 -9.81 0.01
C LEU A 203 36.20 -10.27 -1.45
N ASN A 204 36.65 -9.39 -2.36
CA ASN A 204 36.78 -9.72 -3.77
C ASN A 204 38.26 -9.69 -4.20
N LYS A 205 38.84 -10.88 -4.37
CA LYS A 205 40.25 -11.07 -4.78
C LYS A 205 40.55 -10.53 -6.17
N PHE A 206 39.55 -10.44 -7.05
CA PHE A 206 39.74 -9.90 -8.40
C PHE A 206 39.93 -8.39 -8.39
N GLU A 207 39.32 -7.70 -7.42
CA GLU A 207 39.53 -6.28 -7.23
C GLU A 207 40.75 -5.98 -6.34
N GLN A 208 41.04 -6.86 -5.38
CA GLN A 208 42.15 -6.70 -4.44
C GLN A 208 43.03 -7.95 -4.40
N PRO A 209 43.91 -8.15 -5.40
CA PRO A 209 44.76 -9.35 -5.46
C PRO A 209 45.76 -9.45 -4.31
N ASN A 210 46.04 -8.33 -3.63
CA ASN A 210 47.01 -8.26 -2.53
C ASN A 210 46.42 -8.63 -1.16
N LEU A 211 45.09 -8.79 -1.04
CA LEU A 211 44.47 -9.14 0.24
C LEU A 211 44.59 -10.64 0.50
N THR A 212 45.19 -10.97 1.64
CA THR A 212 45.30 -12.34 2.16
C THR A 212 43.98 -12.72 2.84
N GLY A 213 43.10 -13.41 2.14
CA GLY A 213 41.83 -13.88 2.70
C GLY A 213 41.07 -14.76 1.71
N GLU A 214 40.10 -15.52 2.23
CA GLU A 214 39.18 -16.27 1.37
C GLU A 214 38.18 -15.32 0.71
N GLU A 215 37.97 -15.52 -0.58
CA GLU A 215 37.02 -14.73 -1.37
C GLU A 215 35.58 -14.94 -0.87
N ASN A 216 34.89 -13.84 -0.58
CA ASN A 216 33.49 -13.85 -0.20
C ASN A 216 32.77 -12.67 -0.87
N ARG A 217 32.11 -12.94 -1.99
CA ARG A 217 31.41 -11.93 -2.81
C ARG A 217 29.92 -11.95 -2.55
N TYR A 218 29.20 -10.96 -3.07
CA TYR A 218 27.74 -10.99 -3.07
C TYR A 218 27.21 -11.76 -4.27
N GLY A 219 26.35 -12.75 -3.99
CA GLY A 219 25.59 -13.48 -4.99
C GLY A 219 24.12 -13.05 -4.98
N LEU A 220 23.45 -13.21 -6.12
CA LEU A 220 21.99 -13.11 -6.20
C LEU A 220 21.40 -14.48 -5.88
N PHE A 221 20.57 -14.53 -4.84
CA PHE A 221 19.89 -15.72 -4.37
C PHE A 221 18.40 -15.65 -4.65
N ARG A 222 17.80 -16.83 -4.83
CA ARG A 222 16.36 -17.05 -4.83
C ARG A 222 16.02 -18.17 -3.85
N ALA A 223 15.08 -17.92 -2.97
CA ALA A 223 14.50 -18.90 -2.07
C ALA A 223 12.98 -18.93 -2.24
N GLU A 224 12.37 -20.11 -2.16
CA GLU A 224 10.92 -20.28 -2.08
C GLU A 224 10.61 -21.12 -0.84
N VAL A 225 9.85 -20.55 0.09
CA VAL A 225 9.65 -21.12 1.42
C VAL A 225 8.19 -20.98 1.86
N SER A 226 7.68 -21.96 2.59
CA SER A 226 6.33 -21.87 3.17
C SER A 226 6.36 -21.00 4.44
N VAL A 227 5.48 -20.00 4.51
CA VAL A 227 5.38 -19.10 5.69
C VAL A 227 4.80 -19.82 6.90
N TYR A 228 3.88 -20.75 6.64
CA TYR A 228 3.27 -21.62 7.65
C TYR A 228 3.59 -23.08 7.31
N VAL A 229 3.98 -23.84 8.32
CA VAL A 229 4.29 -25.26 8.23
C VAL A 229 3.44 -26.04 9.22
N GLN A 230 3.29 -27.33 8.98
CA GLN A 230 2.67 -28.24 9.93
C GLN A 230 3.54 -28.30 11.20
N ASP A 231 2.93 -28.20 12.39
CA ASP A 231 3.66 -28.20 13.65
C ASP A 231 4.43 -29.53 13.79
N PRO A 232 5.78 -29.49 13.91
CA PRO A 232 6.58 -30.70 14.06
C PRO A 232 6.18 -31.55 15.28
N ASN A 233 5.54 -30.92 16.27
CA ASN A 233 5.06 -31.60 17.46
C ASN A 233 3.58 -32.06 17.34
N ASP A 234 2.81 -31.50 16.41
CA ASP A 234 1.39 -31.82 16.20
C ASP A 234 0.98 -31.67 14.71
N ASN A 235 0.93 -32.79 14.01
CA ASN A 235 0.57 -32.85 12.60
C ASN A 235 -0.85 -32.36 12.28
N LYS A 236 -1.69 -31.96 13.23
CA LYS A 236 -3.02 -31.41 12.93
C LYS A 236 -3.05 -29.88 12.84
N LYS A 237 -2.01 -29.20 13.30
CA LYS A 237 -1.99 -27.73 13.40
C LYS A 237 -0.95 -27.12 12.45
N TYR A 238 -1.33 -26.04 11.78
CA TYR A 238 -0.38 -25.19 11.07
C TYR A 238 0.10 -24.08 12.01
N ILE A 239 1.40 -23.85 12.00
CA ILE A 239 2.07 -22.82 12.79
C ILE A 239 2.96 -21.98 11.86
N PRO A 240 3.30 -20.74 12.26
CA PRO A 240 4.40 -20.00 11.68
C PRO A 240 5.64 -20.88 11.48
N ASN A 241 6.34 -20.70 10.36
CA ASN A 241 7.55 -21.45 10.07
C ASN A 241 8.74 -20.89 10.88
N LEU A 242 8.79 -21.29 12.16
CA LEU A 242 9.85 -20.92 13.11
C LEU A 242 11.23 -21.46 12.74
N SER A 243 11.34 -22.31 11.70
CA SER A 243 12.63 -22.70 11.13
C SER A 243 13.32 -21.54 10.38
N LEU A 244 12.54 -20.60 9.84
CA LEU A 244 13.03 -19.55 8.93
C LEU A 244 12.64 -18.14 9.35
N PHE A 245 11.55 -17.99 10.11
CA PHE A 245 10.99 -16.69 10.45
C PHE A 245 10.83 -16.54 11.96
N HIS A 246 10.97 -15.28 12.39
CA HIS A 246 10.54 -14.85 13.70
C HIS A 246 9.05 -14.55 13.74
N THR A 247 8.48 -14.56 14.93
CA THR A 247 7.11 -14.08 15.17
C THR A 247 7.10 -12.99 16.23
N GLY A 248 6.06 -12.15 16.19
CA GLY A 248 5.86 -11.07 17.16
C GLY A 248 5.47 -9.76 16.49
N PRO A 249 5.28 -8.68 17.28
CA PRO A 249 4.85 -7.40 16.74
C PRO A 249 5.96 -6.67 15.96
N THR A 250 7.22 -6.83 16.36
CA THR A 250 8.39 -6.22 15.68
C THR A 250 9.64 -7.10 15.85
N LEU A 251 10.64 -6.90 15.00
CA LEU A 251 11.94 -7.60 15.12
C LEU A 251 12.65 -7.31 16.46
N ALA A 252 12.46 -6.11 17.01
CA ALA A 252 13.04 -5.71 18.30
C ALA A 252 12.37 -6.37 19.51
N THR A 253 11.13 -6.85 19.35
CA THR A 253 10.31 -7.47 20.40
C THR A 253 9.76 -8.81 19.96
N LYS A 254 10.57 -9.57 19.19
CA LYS A 254 10.22 -10.91 18.71
C LYS A 254 10.00 -11.88 19.87
N THR A 255 9.06 -12.79 19.68
CA THR A 255 8.55 -13.72 20.70
C THR A 255 8.74 -15.18 20.34
N ASP A 256 8.86 -15.51 19.05
CA ASP A 256 9.01 -16.88 18.50
C ASP A 256 7.96 -17.87 19.04
N LYS A 257 6.69 -17.45 19.09
CA LYS A 257 5.54 -18.23 19.54
C LYS A 257 4.68 -18.67 18.37
N LYS A 258 4.18 -19.90 18.46
CA LYS A 258 3.31 -20.57 17.46
C LYS A 258 1.99 -19.84 17.13
N GLY A 259 1.54 -18.91 17.98
CA GLY A 259 0.29 -18.17 17.79
C GLY A 259 0.47 -16.72 17.35
N ASP A 260 1.70 -16.24 17.27
CA ASP A 260 1.99 -14.84 16.97
C ASP A 260 2.16 -14.64 15.45
N ALA A 261 1.94 -13.41 14.98
CA ALA A 261 2.09 -13.06 13.56
C ALA A 261 3.55 -13.21 13.08
N VAL A 262 3.73 -13.66 11.84
CA VAL A 262 5.06 -13.82 11.23
C VAL A 262 5.67 -12.46 10.91
N ILE A 263 6.93 -12.29 11.29
CA ILE A 263 7.75 -11.15 10.87
C ILE A 263 8.39 -11.53 9.53
N VAL A 264 7.72 -11.16 8.44
CA VAL A 264 8.20 -11.45 7.08
C VAL A 264 9.48 -10.67 6.79
N HIS A 265 9.52 -9.39 7.18
CA HIS A 265 10.61 -8.49 6.85
C HIS A 265 11.66 -8.44 7.97
N ASP A 266 12.83 -8.99 7.68
CA ASP A 266 14.02 -8.89 8.53
C ASP A 266 15.23 -8.52 7.66
N PRO A 267 15.84 -7.33 7.83
CA PRO A 267 17.02 -6.91 7.07
C PRO A 267 18.24 -7.82 7.19
N ASN A 268 18.31 -8.64 8.25
CA ASN A 268 19.43 -9.51 8.58
C ASN A 268 19.09 -10.99 8.47
N PHE A 269 17.95 -11.39 7.90
CA PHE A 269 17.48 -12.78 7.91
C PHE A 269 18.53 -13.80 7.43
N PHE A 270 19.37 -13.42 6.45
CA PHE A 270 20.40 -14.29 5.88
C PHE A 270 21.66 -14.43 6.74
N TYR A 271 21.71 -13.69 7.85
CA TYR A 271 22.79 -13.63 8.83
C TYR A 271 22.25 -13.77 10.26
N ASP A 272 20.96 -14.09 10.44
CA ASP A 272 20.36 -14.22 11.77
C ASP A 272 20.88 -15.50 12.45
N SER A 273 21.71 -15.30 13.48
CA SER A 273 22.32 -16.35 14.29
C SER A 273 21.41 -16.88 15.39
N ASP A 274 20.16 -16.43 15.47
CA ASP A 274 19.23 -16.96 16.44
C ASP A 274 18.93 -18.44 16.14
N ASP A 275 18.90 -19.23 17.22
CA ASP A 275 18.48 -20.62 17.19
C ASP A 275 17.06 -20.72 16.61
N ALA A 276 16.81 -21.65 15.69
CA ALA A 276 15.52 -21.83 15.06
C ALA A 276 14.52 -22.56 15.96
N GLY A 277 13.23 -22.21 15.92
CA GLY A 277 12.17 -22.91 16.65
C GLY A 277 11.46 -22.10 17.73
N ASP A 278 10.59 -22.78 18.47
CA ASP A 278 9.82 -22.18 19.56
C ASP A 278 10.64 -22.05 20.86
N SER A 279 10.07 -21.36 21.86
CA SER A 279 10.73 -21.12 23.14
C SER A 279 11.15 -22.38 23.92
N THR A 280 10.61 -23.56 23.61
CA THR A 280 10.89 -24.82 24.34
C THR A 280 11.80 -25.78 23.58
N SER A 281 12.03 -25.54 22.29
CA SER A 281 12.83 -26.40 21.42
C SER A 281 13.71 -25.62 20.45
N LYS A 282 14.14 -24.44 20.88
CA LYS A 282 14.99 -23.54 20.11
C LYS A 282 16.35 -24.21 19.84
N GLY A 283 16.72 -24.32 18.58
CA GLY A 283 17.96 -24.93 18.11
C GLY A 283 17.88 -26.44 17.84
N ASP A 284 16.75 -27.10 18.10
CA ASP A 284 16.60 -28.54 17.88
C ASP A 284 16.66 -28.91 16.39
N LEU A 285 17.26 -30.06 16.07
CA LEU A 285 17.37 -30.61 14.71
C LEU A 285 16.02 -30.79 13.99
N LYS A 286 14.90 -30.87 14.72
CA LYS A 286 13.57 -30.97 14.10
C LYS A 286 13.18 -29.70 13.33
N TRP A 287 13.81 -28.57 13.63
CA TRP A 287 13.62 -27.31 12.92
C TRP A 287 14.56 -27.17 11.71
N ALA A 288 15.42 -28.15 11.42
CA ALA A 288 16.29 -28.15 10.26
C ALA A 288 15.48 -28.29 8.98
N VAL A 289 15.72 -27.40 8.02
CA VAL A 289 15.11 -27.52 6.68
C VAL A 289 15.90 -28.51 5.80
N PRO A 290 15.29 -29.08 4.74
CA PRO A 290 16.00 -29.96 3.83
C PRO A 290 17.27 -29.29 3.25
N GLY A 291 18.40 -29.99 3.35
CA GLY A 291 19.69 -29.46 2.91
C GLY A 291 20.46 -28.66 3.96
N TRP A 292 19.91 -28.49 5.17
CA TRP A 292 20.61 -27.90 6.31
C TRP A 292 21.93 -28.60 6.59
N LYS A 293 22.92 -27.80 6.99
CA LYS A 293 24.22 -28.23 7.46
C LYS A 293 24.60 -27.30 8.60
N ASP A 294 25.12 -27.88 9.67
CA ASP A 294 25.80 -27.14 10.72
C ASP A 294 27.07 -26.51 10.14
N LEU A 295 27.01 -25.21 9.88
CA LEU A 295 28.09 -24.46 9.22
C LEU A 295 29.09 -23.91 10.24
N ASN A 296 28.68 -23.73 11.48
CA ASN A 296 29.50 -23.13 12.54
C ASN A 296 30.02 -24.17 13.56
N GLY A 297 29.46 -25.39 13.57
CA GLY A 297 29.86 -26.52 14.40
C GLY A 297 29.27 -26.52 15.82
N ASP A 298 28.22 -25.74 16.12
CA ASP A 298 27.60 -25.72 17.46
C ASP A 298 26.55 -26.81 17.71
N GLY A 299 26.20 -27.59 16.68
CA GLY A 299 25.21 -28.65 16.77
C GLY A 299 23.76 -28.17 16.93
N LYS A 300 23.51 -26.87 16.77
CA LYS A 300 22.17 -26.27 16.82
C LYS A 300 21.75 -25.81 15.43
N VAL A 301 20.45 -25.85 15.18
CA VAL A 301 19.87 -25.29 13.96
C VAL A 301 19.70 -23.80 14.12
N GLN A 302 20.36 -22.99 13.29
CA GLN A 302 20.19 -21.54 13.27
C GLN A 302 19.48 -21.05 12.00
N ILE A 303 18.81 -19.91 12.11
CA ILE A 303 17.97 -19.36 11.04
C ILE A 303 18.79 -19.09 9.76
N PHE A 304 19.99 -18.51 9.86
CA PHE A 304 20.83 -18.25 8.68
C PHE A 304 21.24 -19.52 7.92
N GLU A 305 21.41 -20.64 8.62
CA GLU A 305 21.78 -21.93 8.03
C GLU A 305 20.60 -22.53 7.26
N ASN A 306 19.41 -22.44 7.84
CA ASN A 306 18.18 -22.82 7.16
C ASN A 306 17.94 -21.96 5.92
N TRP A 307 18.11 -20.64 6.01
CA TRP A 307 18.03 -19.76 4.84
C TRP A 307 19.07 -20.09 3.78
N ARG A 308 20.29 -20.45 4.20
CA ARG A 308 21.34 -20.89 3.27
C ARG A 308 20.99 -22.18 2.56
N ALA A 309 20.33 -23.12 3.25
CA ALA A 309 19.93 -24.40 2.69
C ALA A 309 18.81 -24.27 1.64
N VAL A 310 17.86 -23.37 1.86
CA VAL A 310 16.73 -23.14 0.92
C VAL A 310 17.09 -22.18 -0.23
N ALA A 311 18.12 -21.36 -0.06
CA ALA A 311 18.53 -20.38 -1.06
C ALA A 311 19.32 -21.02 -2.21
N SER A 312 18.85 -20.79 -3.44
CA SER A 312 19.52 -21.16 -4.67
C SER A 312 20.25 -19.96 -5.28
N LEU A 313 21.47 -20.16 -5.76
CA LEU A 313 22.26 -19.10 -6.38
C LEU A 313 21.86 -18.93 -7.86
N MET A 314 21.51 -17.71 -8.27
CA MET A 314 21.09 -17.38 -9.64
C MET A 314 22.25 -16.98 -10.55
N VAL A 315 23.40 -16.63 -9.97
CA VAL A 315 24.59 -16.16 -10.71
C VAL A 315 25.76 -17.14 -10.59
N PRO A 316 26.72 -17.13 -11.53
CA PRO A 316 27.90 -17.99 -11.43
C PRO A 316 28.70 -17.77 -10.14
N ARG A 317 28.82 -18.81 -9.31
CA ARG A 317 29.49 -18.75 -7.98
C ARG A 317 30.94 -18.29 -8.04
N ASP A 318 31.66 -18.62 -9.11
CA ASP A 318 33.10 -18.48 -9.24
C ASP A 318 33.53 -17.10 -9.77
N ARG A 319 32.65 -16.37 -10.46
CA ARG A 319 33.02 -15.13 -11.18
C ARG A 319 32.12 -13.94 -10.91
N ALA A 320 30.91 -14.13 -10.40
CA ALA A 320 29.96 -13.04 -10.24
C ALA A 320 30.16 -12.29 -8.92
N ASP A 321 29.90 -10.99 -8.96
CA ASP A 321 29.71 -10.14 -7.79
C ASP A 321 28.52 -9.21 -8.05
N MET A 322 27.60 -9.11 -7.10
CA MET A 322 26.36 -8.32 -7.21
C MET A 322 26.47 -6.94 -6.56
N ILE A 323 27.66 -6.56 -6.10
CA ILE A 323 27.92 -5.22 -5.59
C ILE A 323 29.20 -4.64 -6.21
N VAL A 324 29.32 -3.32 -6.15
CA VAL A 324 30.56 -2.60 -6.47
C VAL A 324 30.86 -1.65 -5.33
N VAL A 325 32.11 -1.70 -4.86
CA VAL A 325 32.63 -0.74 -3.90
C VAL A 325 33.30 0.39 -4.69
N ASP A 326 32.94 1.63 -4.38
CA ASP A 326 33.57 2.81 -5.00
C ASP A 326 35.06 2.85 -4.64
N ARG A 327 35.89 3.14 -5.63
CA ARG A 327 37.36 3.11 -5.51
C ARG A 327 37.97 4.36 -6.12
N ASP A 328 39.10 4.75 -5.56
CA ASP A 328 39.92 5.83 -6.12
C ASP A 328 40.59 5.33 -7.41
N GLU A 329 40.46 6.11 -8.48
CA GLU A 329 40.98 5.78 -9.82
C GLU A 329 42.51 5.61 -9.83
N ASN A 330 43.22 6.33 -8.97
CA ASN A 330 44.69 6.33 -8.92
C ASN A 330 45.23 5.17 -8.07
N THR A 331 44.69 5.00 -6.86
CA THR A 331 45.21 4.03 -5.88
C THR A 331 44.54 2.66 -6.00
N ARG A 332 43.37 2.57 -6.64
CA ARG A 332 42.48 1.40 -6.69
C ARG A 332 42.03 0.90 -5.32
N LEU A 333 42.28 1.66 -4.26
CA LEU A 333 41.82 1.34 -2.92
C LEU A 333 40.33 1.73 -2.78
N PRO A 334 39.54 1.00 -1.98
CA PRO A 334 38.19 1.42 -1.64
C PRO A 334 38.19 2.82 -1.02
N ILE A 335 37.25 3.65 -1.45
CA ILE A 335 37.03 4.96 -0.82
C ILE A 335 36.10 4.75 0.38
N PHE A 336 36.56 5.21 1.53
CA PHE A 336 35.79 5.19 2.77
C PHE A 336 35.30 6.60 3.08
N TYR A 337 34.08 6.69 3.58
CA TYR A 337 33.41 7.94 3.92
C TYR A 337 33.06 7.93 5.40
N ASP A 338 33.21 9.07 6.07
CA ASP A 338 32.68 9.24 7.43
C ASP A 338 31.14 9.31 7.33
N PRO A 339 30.38 8.46 8.04
CA PRO A 339 28.92 8.50 7.98
C PRO A 339 28.33 9.82 8.52
N THR A 340 29.09 10.58 9.30
CA THR A 340 28.66 11.84 9.93
C THR A 340 28.90 13.04 9.01
N THR A 341 30.09 13.15 8.43
CA THR A 341 30.46 14.31 7.59
C THR A 341 30.21 14.06 6.10
N GLN A 342 30.06 12.80 5.69
CA GLN A 342 30.01 12.35 4.29
C GLN A 342 31.27 12.66 3.48
N ASP A 343 32.37 13.04 4.13
CA ASP A 343 33.66 13.26 3.48
C ASP A 343 34.47 11.97 3.41
N VAL A 344 35.40 11.92 2.44
CA VAL A 344 36.39 10.85 2.36
C VAL A 344 37.26 10.87 3.62
N SER A 345 37.28 9.76 4.34
CA SER A 345 37.89 9.68 5.67
C SER A 345 38.63 8.36 5.86
N THR A 346 39.76 8.42 6.55
CA THR A 346 40.50 7.27 7.05
C THR A 346 40.27 7.03 8.54
N ALA A 347 39.18 7.59 9.10
CA ALA A 347 38.79 7.34 10.47
C ALA A 347 38.41 5.86 10.67
N ALA A 348 38.56 5.35 11.89
CA ALA A 348 38.30 3.93 12.17
C ALA A 348 36.85 3.50 11.89
N ASN A 349 35.90 4.44 11.96
CA ASN A 349 34.47 4.28 11.67
C ASN A 349 34.10 4.59 10.21
N ALA A 350 35.05 4.94 9.35
CA ALA A 350 34.76 5.25 7.96
C ALA A 350 34.27 4.00 7.19
N GLN A 351 33.20 4.18 6.42
CA GLN A 351 32.44 3.11 5.77
C GLN A 351 32.62 3.18 4.25
N PRO A 352 32.72 2.05 3.54
CA PRO A 352 32.83 2.06 2.09
C PRO A 352 31.52 2.51 1.45
N LYS A 353 31.59 3.25 0.34
CA LYS A 353 30.40 3.52 -0.48
C LYS A 353 30.17 2.35 -1.45
N VAL A 354 28.96 1.81 -1.44
CA VAL A 354 28.61 0.62 -2.20
C VAL A 354 27.39 0.86 -3.07
N ARG A 355 27.47 0.35 -4.30
CA ARG A 355 26.37 0.31 -5.27
C ARG A 355 25.95 -1.13 -5.48
N SER A 356 24.67 -1.43 -5.24
CA SER A 356 24.09 -2.71 -5.66
C SER A 356 24.02 -2.76 -7.17
N LEU A 357 24.36 -3.92 -7.74
CA LEU A 357 24.24 -4.16 -9.16
C LEU A 357 22.89 -4.78 -9.55
N ILE A 358 22.02 -5.06 -8.58
CA ILE A 358 20.63 -5.41 -8.83
C ILE A 358 19.68 -4.45 -8.11
N SER A 359 18.61 -4.08 -8.78
CA SER A 359 17.53 -3.28 -8.20
C SER A 359 16.17 -3.78 -8.65
N PHE A 360 15.28 -3.98 -7.68
CA PHE A 360 13.87 -4.29 -7.84
C PHE A 360 13.06 -3.10 -7.34
N ALA A 361 12.86 -2.10 -8.20
CA ALA A 361 12.14 -0.90 -7.84
C ALA A 361 10.71 -0.95 -8.39
N PRO A 362 9.68 -0.50 -7.65
CA PRO A 362 8.37 -0.30 -8.24
C PRO A 362 8.44 0.73 -9.39
N GLY A 363 7.55 0.59 -10.36
CA GLY A 363 7.51 1.38 -11.58
C GLY A 363 6.88 2.74 -11.33
N SER A 364 7.49 3.82 -11.80
CA SER A 364 6.85 5.13 -11.74
C SER A 364 5.77 5.25 -12.81
N VAL A 365 4.56 5.60 -12.36
CA VAL A 365 3.45 6.05 -13.20
C VAL A 365 3.32 7.55 -12.92
N GLN A 366 3.34 8.36 -13.99
CA GLN A 366 3.23 9.80 -13.89
C GLN A 366 2.02 10.28 -14.66
N ASN A 367 1.34 11.29 -14.12
CA ASN A 367 0.21 11.98 -14.71
C ASN A 367 -0.92 11.01 -15.09
N ASP A 368 -1.13 9.96 -14.29
CA ASP A 368 -2.20 9.00 -14.53
C ASP A 368 -3.55 9.65 -14.25
N ALA A 369 -4.41 9.72 -15.26
CA ALA A 369 -5.73 10.30 -15.13
C ALA A 369 -6.64 9.30 -14.40
N ALA A 370 -7.06 9.64 -13.19
CA ALA A 370 -7.98 8.81 -12.43
C ALA A 370 -9.37 8.89 -13.07
N ALA A 371 -9.93 7.73 -13.42
CA ALA A 371 -11.27 7.61 -13.97
C ALA A 371 -12.30 7.79 -12.84
N PRO A 372 -13.38 8.56 -13.05
CA PRO A 372 -14.48 8.63 -12.09
C PRO A 372 -15.13 7.25 -11.94
N GLY A 373 -15.35 6.81 -10.71
CA GLY A 373 -16.12 5.62 -10.40
C GLY A 373 -17.57 5.75 -10.87
N ALA A 374 -18.22 4.62 -11.11
CA ALA A 374 -19.62 4.60 -11.52
C ALA A 374 -20.49 5.39 -10.53
N LEU A 375 -21.36 6.25 -11.06
CA LEU A 375 -22.38 6.99 -10.32
C LEU A 375 -23.50 6.03 -9.91
N ASP A 376 -23.20 4.93 -9.23
CA ASP A 376 -24.19 3.93 -8.78
C ASP A 376 -25.03 4.44 -7.59
N ASN A 377 -25.03 5.75 -7.36
CA ASN A 377 -25.99 6.37 -6.46
C ASN A 377 -27.35 6.44 -7.17
N ILE A 378 -28.19 5.46 -6.85
CA ILE A 378 -29.51 5.11 -7.38
C ILE A 378 -30.58 6.19 -7.10
N GLY A 379 -30.29 7.45 -7.45
CA GLY A 379 -31.17 8.59 -7.29
C GLY A 379 -31.00 9.55 -8.45
N ASN A 380 -31.66 9.22 -9.56
CA ASN A 380 -31.63 9.90 -10.87
C ASN A 380 -32.28 11.30 -10.87
N GLU A 381 -32.04 12.12 -9.84
CA GLU A 381 -32.76 13.38 -9.62
C GLU A 381 -31.86 14.61 -9.54
N ALA A 382 -30.56 14.44 -9.40
CA ALA A 382 -29.59 15.50 -9.62
C ALA A 382 -28.85 15.20 -10.93
N PRO A 383 -29.15 15.90 -12.05
CA PRO A 383 -28.61 15.59 -13.37
C PRO A 383 -27.08 15.80 -13.50
N VAL A 384 -26.39 16.21 -12.43
CA VAL A 384 -25.04 16.81 -12.51
C VAL A 384 -24.23 16.63 -11.21
N ASN A 385 -23.96 15.40 -10.76
CA ASN A 385 -23.11 15.19 -9.58
C ASN A 385 -21.65 14.93 -9.93
N ALA A 386 -20.74 15.40 -9.07
CA ALA A 386 -19.35 14.97 -9.10
C ALA A 386 -19.24 13.51 -8.66
N ALA A 387 -18.33 12.76 -9.28
CA ALA A 387 -18.03 11.40 -8.85
C ALA A 387 -17.40 11.41 -7.46
N VAL A 388 -17.86 10.54 -6.58
CA VAL A 388 -17.37 10.47 -5.19
C VAL A 388 -15.99 9.81 -5.15
N THR A 389 -15.79 8.80 -5.98
CA THR A 389 -14.58 8.00 -6.04
C THR A 389 -13.92 8.15 -7.40
N PHE A 390 -12.60 8.18 -7.42
CA PHE A 390 -11.79 8.16 -8.64
C PHE A 390 -10.78 7.03 -8.53
N THR A 391 -10.61 6.29 -9.62
CA THR A 391 -9.77 5.11 -9.69
C THR A 391 -8.68 5.32 -10.73
N THR A 392 -7.43 5.13 -10.34
CA THR A 392 -6.30 5.17 -11.30
C THR A 392 -6.25 3.93 -12.19
N GLN A 393 -5.48 3.99 -13.28
CA GLN A 393 -5.32 2.88 -14.22
C GLN A 393 -4.66 1.67 -13.56
N TYR A 394 -3.67 1.91 -12.70
CA TYR A 394 -2.99 0.86 -11.93
C TYR A 394 -3.31 1.01 -10.46
N THR A 395 -3.75 -0.06 -9.82
CA THR A 395 -4.01 -0.09 -8.38
C THR A 395 -2.70 -0.36 -7.62
N ASN A 396 -2.75 -0.44 -6.28
CA ASN A 396 -1.58 -0.74 -5.43
C ASN A 396 -0.40 0.24 -5.53
N TRP A 397 -0.61 1.47 -5.08
CA TRP A 397 0.43 2.49 -5.00
C TRP A 397 1.42 2.17 -3.87
N ALA A 398 2.69 2.23 -4.20
CA ALA A 398 3.84 2.28 -3.29
C ALA A 398 4.18 3.74 -2.97
N THR A 399 4.84 3.94 -1.83
CA THR A 399 5.33 5.26 -1.43
C THR A 399 6.68 5.58 -2.09
N PRO A 400 6.93 6.85 -2.49
CA PRO A 400 6.02 7.99 -2.43
C PRO A 400 4.96 7.98 -3.55
N TYR A 401 3.82 8.61 -3.28
CA TYR A 401 2.78 8.91 -4.27
C TYR A 401 2.23 10.32 -4.05
N SER A 402 1.68 10.91 -5.10
CA SER A 402 1.06 12.23 -5.15
C SER A 402 -0.30 12.10 -5.84
N ALA A 403 -1.32 12.76 -5.30
CA ALA A 403 -2.69 12.75 -5.82
C ALA A 403 -3.09 14.19 -6.14
N ILE A 404 -2.95 14.55 -7.40
CA ILE A 404 -3.05 15.89 -7.95
C ILE A 404 -4.49 16.15 -8.37
N VAL A 405 -5.16 17.11 -7.74
CA VAL A 405 -6.55 17.47 -8.09
C VAL A 405 -6.60 18.84 -8.71
N TYR A 406 -7.02 18.92 -9.96
CA TYR A 406 -7.19 20.12 -10.74
C TYR A 406 -8.63 20.61 -10.60
N ARG A 407 -8.82 21.75 -9.92
CA ARG A 407 -10.17 22.30 -9.70
C ARG A 407 -10.68 23.08 -10.89
N ASN A 408 -11.97 22.91 -11.24
CA ASN A 408 -12.60 23.76 -12.25
C ASN A 408 -12.74 25.22 -11.75
N PRO A 409 -12.13 26.20 -12.44
CA PRO A 409 -12.13 27.61 -12.06
C PRO A 409 -13.45 28.33 -12.35
N ALA A 410 -14.33 27.80 -13.20
CA ALA A 410 -15.60 28.43 -13.59
C ALA A 410 -16.58 28.67 -12.42
N GLN A 411 -16.29 28.17 -11.21
CA GLN A 411 -17.06 28.41 -9.99
C GLN A 411 -16.30 29.18 -8.89
N PHE A 412 -15.07 29.66 -9.18
CA PHE A 412 -14.32 30.51 -8.28
C PHE A 412 -14.57 32.00 -8.48
N SER A 413 -15.36 32.40 -9.49
CA SER A 413 -15.80 33.79 -9.60
C SER A 413 -16.57 34.14 -8.34
N ASP A 414 -15.90 34.83 -7.43
CA ASP A 414 -16.54 35.73 -6.51
C ASP A 414 -17.63 36.46 -7.30
N LYS A 415 -18.90 36.25 -6.99
CA LYS A 415 -20.01 36.88 -7.72
C LYS A 415 -19.87 38.41 -7.74
N THR A 416 -19.03 38.97 -6.87
CA THR A 416 -18.71 40.39 -6.80
C THR A 416 -17.61 40.85 -7.78
N ALA A 417 -16.83 39.93 -8.36
CA ALA A 417 -15.77 40.22 -9.32
C ALA A 417 -16.15 39.73 -10.73
N ASN A 418 -16.91 40.54 -11.47
CA ASN A 418 -17.21 40.38 -12.90
C ASN A 418 -17.72 38.99 -13.37
N PRO A 419 -19.03 38.73 -13.32
CA PRO A 419 -19.66 37.47 -13.76
C PRO A 419 -19.67 37.21 -15.29
N GLY A 420 -18.79 37.86 -16.07
CA GLY A 420 -18.95 37.99 -17.51
C GLY A 420 -18.06 37.16 -18.44
N ASN A 421 -17.08 36.37 -17.96
CA ASN A 421 -16.05 35.88 -18.90
C ASN A 421 -15.36 34.53 -18.63
N LEU A 422 -15.91 33.67 -17.77
CA LEU A 422 -15.42 32.29 -17.65
C LEU A 422 -16.45 31.36 -18.28
N ASP A 423 -16.16 30.91 -19.50
CA ASP A 423 -16.96 29.90 -20.20
C ASP A 423 -16.92 28.58 -19.40
N PRO A 424 -18.07 28.04 -18.94
CA PRO A 424 -18.13 26.76 -18.23
C PRO A 424 -17.62 25.56 -19.06
N ALA A 425 -17.39 25.75 -20.36
CA ALA A 425 -16.75 24.77 -21.25
C ALA A 425 -15.20 24.89 -21.31
N GLN A 426 -14.57 25.85 -20.61
CA GLN A 426 -13.11 25.92 -20.57
C GLN A 426 -12.51 24.69 -19.90
N ASP A 427 -11.56 24.06 -20.60
CA ASP A 427 -10.80 22.92 -20.11
C ASP A 427 -10.06 23.34 -18.82
N PRO A 428 -10.30 22.68 -17.67
CA PRO A 428 -9.61 22.98 -16.42
C PRO A 428 -8.08 22.87 -16.51
N LEU A 429 -7.53 22.18 -17.51
CA LEU A 429 -6.09 22.13 -17.79
C LEU A 429 -5.53 23.41 -18.43
N THR A 430 -6.40 24.31 -18.92
CA THR A 430 -6.00 25.53 -19.66
C THR A 430 -6.02 26.80 -18.82
N VAL A 431 -6.44 26.73 -17.56
CA VAL A 431 -6.64 27.93 -16.73
C VAL A 431 -5.44 28.21 -15.82
N PRO A 432 -5.01 29.50 -15.71
CA PRO A 432 -3.80 29.95 -15.01
C PRO A 432 -3.66 29.70 -13.49
N THR A 433 -4.65 29.11 -12.80
CA THR A 433 -4.55 28.85 -11.35
C THR A 433 -4.75 27.38 -11.07
N LEU A 434 -3.64 26.67 -10.97
CA LEU A 434 -3.62 25.23 -10.77
C LEU A 434 -3.18 24.95 -9.34
N SER A 435 -4.15 24.82 -8.44
CA SER A 435 -3.89 24.28 -7.12
C SER A 435 -3.85 22.77 -7.25
N TYR A 436 -2.73 22.16 -6.88
CA TYR A 436 -2.67 20.71 -6.73
C TYR A 436 -2.24 20.33 -5.31
N TYR A 437 -2.63 19.13 -4.95
CA TYR A 437 -2.44 18.57 -3.62
C TYR A 437 -1.45 17.41 -3.76
N GLN A 438 -0.51 17.28 -2.84
CA GLN A 438 0.45 16.18 -2.82
C GLN A 438 0.38 15.49 -1.47
N TYR A 439 0.23 14.17 -1.46
CA TYR A 439 0.42 13.43 -0.22
C TYR A 439 1.92 13.27 0.03
N VAL A 440 2.40 13.69 1.20
CA VAL A 440 3.79 13.43 1.60
C VAL A 440 3.75 12.45 2.76
N PRO A 441 4.33 11.25 2.62
CA PRO A 441 4.38 10.31 3.73
C PRO A 441 5.11 10.98 4.89
N ALA A 442 4.45 11.03 6.05
CA ALA A 442 5.01 11.60 7.26
C ALA A 442 6.40 11.03 7.54
N ILE A 443 7.38 11.91 7.77
CA ILE A 443 8.59 11.51 8.47
C ILE A 443 8.13 11.05 9.87
N ALA A 444 8.61 9.90 10.33
CA ALA A 444 8.19 9.27 11.58
C ALA A 444 8.04 10.31 12.71
N GLY A 445 6.81 10.50 13.21
CA GLY A 445 6.48 11.47 14.26
C GLY A 445 5.72 12.73 13.82
N SER A 446 5.64 13.06 12.53
CA SER A 446 4.98 14.29 12.04
C SER A 446 3.48 14.17 11.71
N GLY A 447 2.93 12.95 11.70
CA GLY A 447 1.54 12.71 11.25
C GLY A 447 1.39 12.82 9.73
N LYS A 448 0.51 12.02 9.13
CA LYS A 448 0.28 12.02 7.68
C LYS A 448 -0.19 13.41 7.25
N ALA A 449 0.58 14.10 6.40
CA ALA A 449 0.25 15.43 5.92
C ALA A 449 0.14 15.43 4.40
N PHE A 450 -0.84 16.15 3.89
CA PHE A 450 -0.91 16.51 2.48
C PHE A 450 -0.35 17.93 2.36
N GLU A 451 0.60 18.15 1.46
CA GLU A 451 1.17 19.46 1.13
C GLU A 451 0.39 20.10 -0.02
N ILE A 452 0.20 21.43 0.03
CA ILE A 452 -0.40 22.20 -1.06
C ILE A 452 0.70 22.81 -1.89
N HIS A 453 0.58 22.62 -3.19
CA HIS A 453 1.36 23.38 -4.14
C HIS A 453 0.39 24.24 -4.97
N HIS A 454 0.57 25.54 -4.86
CA HIS A 454 -0.09 26.49 -5.74
C HIS A 454 0.85 26.82 -6.90
N ILE A 455 0.47 26.42 -8.12
CA ILE A 455 1.12 26.97 -9.31
C ILE A 455 0.38 28.27 -9.64
N SER A 456 1.02 29.38 -9.28
CA SER A 456 0.64 30.67 -9.84
C SER A 456 1.28 30.77 -11.22
N THR A 457 0.48 30.90 -12.28
CA THR A 457 1.04 31.26 -13.59
C THR A 457 1.28 32.76 -13.71
N ALA A 458 1.19 33.55 -12.63
CA ALA A 458 1.85 34.85 -12.64
C ALA A 458 3.32 34.54 -12.88
N ALA A 459 3.78 34.77 -14.11
CA ALA A 459 5.19 34.70 -14.42
C ALA A 459 5.89 35.51 -13.35
N GLY A 460 6.82 34.88 -12.62
CA GLY A 460 7.79 35.66 -11.86
C GLY A 460 8.45 36.65 -12.83
N ALA A 461 9.17 37.65 -12.32
CA ALA A 461 9.79 38.71 -13.13
C ALA A 461 10.63 38.22 -14.35
N ASN A 462 10.92 36.91 -14.43
CA ASN A 462 11.69 36.23 -15.47
C ASN A 462 10.86 35.36 -16.45
N GLY A 463 9.53 35.42 -16.46
CA GLY A 463 8.72 34.66 -17.44
C GLY A 463 8.53 33.17 -17.14
N ILE A 464 9.08 32.66 -16.02
CA ILE A 464 8.92 31.28 -15.57
C ILE A 464 7.73 31.23 -14.60
N PRO A 465 6.79 30.27 -14.73
CA PRO A 465 5.77 30.03 -13.72
C PRO A 465 6.44 29.83 -12.37
N GLU A 466 6.13 30.68 -11.40
CA GLU A 466 6.68 30.54 -10.06
C GLU A 466 5.95 29.38 -9.38
N ILE A 467 6.65 28.27 -9.20
CA ILE A 467 6.22 27.25 -8.26
C ILE A 467 6.42 27.88 -6.88
N ILE A 468 5.34 28.44 -6.33
CA ILE A 468 5.35 28.93 -4.96
C ILE A 468 5.63 27.70 -4.08
N ALA A 469 6.67 27.79 -3.25
CA ALA A 469 7.07 26.72 -2.36
C ALA A 469 5.87 26.20 -1.56
N PRO A 470 5.81 24.89 -1.24
CA PRO A 470 4.69 24.32 -0.52
C PRO A 470 4.38 25.15 0.71
N ASP A 471 3.14 25.60 0.84
CA ASP A 471 2.71 26.30 2.03
C ASP A 471 2.55 25.26 3.14
N THR A 472 3.65 25.01 3.85
CA THR A 472 3.70 24.09 4.99
C THR A 472 2.92 24.59 6.20
N THR A 473 2.44 25.85 6.16
CA THR A 473 1.55 26.43 7.16
C THR A 473 0.07 26.36 6.76
N ALA A 474 -0.23 25.96 5.53
CA ALA A 474 -1.59 25.86 5.03
C ALA A 474 -2.33 24.70 5.70
N SER A 475 -3.22 25.07 6.62
CA SER A 475 -4.27 24.18 7.13
C SER A 475 -5.35 23.98 6.07
N ASP A 476 -5.02 23.57 4.84
CA ASP A 476 -5.99 23.64 3.73
C ASP A 476 -6.21 22.31 2.99
N VAL A 477 -5.50 21.23 3.36
CA VAL A 477 -5.73 19.92 2.74
C VAL A 477 -6.25 18.92 3.72
N GLY A 478 -7.55 18.74 3.61
CA GLY A 478 -8.18 17.48 3.90
C GLY A 478 -8.02 17.03 5.33
N PRO A 479 -8.58 15.88 5.61
CA PRO A 479 -9.15 15.76 6.91
C PRO A 479 -8.14 14.79 7.57
N ASN A 480 -7.13 15.37 8.23
CA ASN A 480 -6.16 14.63 9.04
C ASN A 480 -6.87 14.34 10.37
N PRO A 481 -7.47 13.15 10.54
CA PRO A 481 -8.18 12.85 11.77
C PRO A 481 -7.13 12.83 12.85
N ASP A 482 -7.25 13.73 13.80
CA ASP A 482 -6.44 13.69 14.99
C ASP A 482 -6.79 12.40 15.74
N PRO A 483 -5.89 11.42 15.84
CA PRO A 483 -6.18 10.17 16.55
C PRO A 483 -6.53 10.43 18.02
N ALA A 484 -6.10 11.58 18.57
CA ALA A 484 -6.39 11.97 19.93
C ALA A 484 -7.79 12.58 20.12
N THR A 485 -8.44 13.13 19.10
CA THR A 485 -9.74 13.80 19.27
C THR A 485 -10.83 13.25 18.35
N GLY A 486 -10.47 12.43 17.36
CA GLY A 486 -11.38 11.94 16.33
C GLY A 486 -11.84 13.03 15.36
N PHE A 487 -11.41 14.28 15.57
CA PHE A 487 -11.75 15.45 14.75
C PHE A 487 -10.62 15.78 13.77
N TRP A 488 -10.93 16.60 12.77
CA TRP A 488 -9.92 17.13 11.86
C TRP A 488 -8.97 18.07 12.61
N ARG A 489 -7.64 17.83 12.50
CA ARG A 489 -6.64 18.81 12.99
C ARG A 489 -6.80 20.18 12.33
N ASN A 490 -7.31 20.15 11.10
CA ASN A 490 -7.61 21.32 10.31
C ASN A 490 -9.06 21.78 10.56
N LYS A 491 -9.22 22.98 11.15
CA LYS A 491 -10.54 23.54 11.47
C LYS A 491 -11.26 24.14 10.27
N ASN A 492 -10.56 24.48 9.18
CA ASN A 492 -11.12 25.19 8.02
C ASN A 492 -10.67 24.56 6.67
N PRO A 493 -10.94 23.27 6.39
CA PRO A 493 -10.48 22.64 5.15
C PRO A 493 -11.14 23.26 3.91
N GLN A 494 -10.35 23.84 3.00
CA GLN A 494 -10.83 24.31 1.69
C GLN A 494 -11.15 23.19 0.69
N PHE A 495 -10.60 22.00 0.95
CA PHE A 495 -10.75 20.82 0.11
C PHE A 495 -10.38 19.57 0.90
N ALA A 496 -11.05 18.44 0.64
CA ALA A 496 -10.80 17.19 1.32
C ALA A 496 -10.99 15.99 0.40
N PHE A 497 -10.09 15.03 0.51
CA PHE A 497 -10.21 13.68 -0.06
C PHE A 497 -9.37 12.71 0.78
N THR A 498 -9.66 11.42 0.64
CA THR A 498 -8.84 10.33 1.16
C THR A 498 -8.22 9.57 0.00
N VAL A 499 -7.07 8.96 0.26
CA VAL A 499 -6.42 8.08 -0.70
C VAL A 499 -6.34 6.70 -0.06
N ASP A 500 -6.91 5.70 -0.74
CA ASP A 500 -6.63 4.30 -0.48
C ASP A 500 -5.57 3.83 -1.48
N PRO A 501 -4.28 3.88 -1.13
CA PRO A 501 -3.20 3.50 -2.03
C PRO A 501 -3.27 2.02 -2.40
N LYS A 502 -3.88 1.14 -1.57
CA LYS A 502 -3.98 -0.28 -1.91
C LYS A 502 -4.90 -0.47 -3.11
N ARG A 503 -6.04 0.21 -3.11
CA ARG A 503 -7.04 0.12 -4.18
C ARG A 503 -6.83 1.14 -5.30
N GLY A 504 -5.85 2.04 -5.17
CA GLY A 504 -5.65 3.16 -6.10
C GLY A 504 -6.86 4.09 -6.17
N LEU A 505 -7.61 4.20 -5.06
CA LEU A 505 -8.84 4.98 -4.97
C LEU A 505 -8.55 6.32 -4.31
N ILE A 506 -9.08 7.37 -4.92
CA ILE A 506 -9.19 8.70 -4.33
C ILE A 506 -10.68 8.91 -4.03
N ASN A 507 -11.02 9.09 -2.76
CA ASN A 507 -12.40 9.20 -2.31
C ASN A 507 -12.68 10.56 -1.67
N PHE A 508 -13.64 11.28 -2.26
CA PHE A 508 -14.13 12.59 -1.83
C PHE A 508 -15.37 12.49 -0.92
N GLY A 509 -15.94 11.31 -0.74
CA GLY A 509 -17.11 11.06 0.10
C GLY A 509 -16.74 10.79 1.55
N PHE A 510 -17.27 11.62 2.43
CA PHE A 510 -17.02 11.57 3.86
C PHE A 510 -18.32 11.37 4.64
N PRO A 511 -18.36 10.49 5.65
CA PRO A 511 -19.54 10.36 6.51
C PRO A 511 -19.72 11.62 7.36
N HIS A 512 -20.96 12.12 7.48
CA HIS A 512 -21.25 13.24 8.39
C HIS A 512 -20.84 12.92 9.85
N THR A 513 -20.92 11.65 10.28
CA THR A 513 -20.55 11.23 11.63
C THR A 513 -19.05 11.34 11.91
N VAL A 514 -18.19 11.24 10.89
CA VAL A 514 -16.74 11.40 11.06
C VAL A 514 -16.39 12.84 11.46
N ILE A 515 -17.29 13.79 11.18
CA ILE A 515 -17.15 15.16 11.62
C ILE A 515 -17.62 15.33 13.07
N VAL A 516 -18.61 14.54 13.51
CA VAL A 516 -19.30 14.75 14.79
C VAL A 516 -19.03 13.57 15.72
N ASN A 517 -18.13 13.76 16.69
CA ASN A 517 -17.94 12.80 17.77
C ASN A 517 -18.48 13.34 19.10
N ASP A 518 -18.88 12.45 20.00
CA ASP A 518 -19.15 12.81 21.40
C ASP A 518 -17.86 13.15 22.16
N GLY A 519 -18.00 13.58 23.43
CA GLY A 519 -16.85 13.82 24.31
C GLY A 519 -15.94 12.60 24.53
N ASN A 520 -16.40 11.40 24.15
CA ASN A 520 -15.68 10.13 24.22
C ASN A 520 -15.16 9.66 22.84
N LYS A 521 -15.22 10.50 21.79
CA LYS A 521 -14.71 10.23 20.44
C LYS A 521 -15.51 9.17 19.66
N THR A 522 -16.76 8.93 20.03
CA THR A 522 -17.67 8.04 19.30
C THR A 522 -18.41 8.85 18.24
N PRO A 523 -18.45 8.41 16.96
CA PRO A 523 -19.21 9.10 15.93
C PRO A 523 -20.70 9.15 16.30
N LEU A 524 -21.30 10.34 16.24
CA LEU A 524 -22.70 10.56 16.59
C LEU A 524 -23.53 10.80 15.33
N SER A 525 -24.66 10.09 15.22
CA SER A 525 -25.72 10.46 14.30
C SER A 525 -26.42 11.74 14.79
N CYS A 526 -26.91 12.56 13.85
CA CYS A 526 -27.75 13.70 14.19
C CYS A 526 -29.17 13.23 14.52
N PHE A 527 -29.62 13.47 15.76
CA PHE A 527 -30.99 13.20 16.21
C PHE A 527 -31.79 14.49 16.32
N TYR A 528 -33.05 14.45 15.89
CA TYR A 528 -33.97 15.57 15.85
C TYR A 528 -35.28 15.19 16.53
N SER A 529 -35.86 16.11 17.31
CA SER A 529 -37.14 15.84 17.97
C SER A 529 -38.28 15.91 16.94
N PRO A 530 -39.21 14.94 16.94
CA PRO A 530 -40.43 15.01 16.16
C PRO A 530 -41.23 16.30 16.36
N ALA A 531 -41.22 16.83 17.60
CA ALA A 531 -41.93 18.07 17.92
C ALA A 531 -41.36 19.26 17.15
N GLU A 532 -40.04 19.33 16.98
CA GLU A 532 -39.37 20.43 16.28
C GLU A 532 -39.64 20.39 14.78
N ILE A 533 -39.69 19.19 14.20
CA ILE A 533 -40.05 18.99 12.79
C ILE A 533 -41.51 19.38 12.55
N ASN A 534 -42.39 19.04 13.49
CA ASN A 534 -43.81 19.41 13.44
C ASN A 534 -44.04 20.91 13.65
N PHE A 535 -43.21 21.55 14.46
CA PHE A 535 -43.17 23.01 14.61
C PHE A 535 -42.62 23.73 13.38
N GLY A 536 -42.32 23.00 12.29
CA GLY A 536 -41.71 23.47 11.06
C GLY A 536 -42.07 24.91 10.74
N MET A 537 -41.05 25.74 10.46
CA MET A 537 -41.20 27.19 10.43
C MET A 537 -42.42 27.57 9.59
N VAL A 538 -43.39 28.20 10.26
CA VAL A 538 -44.53 28.85 9.63
C VAL A 538 -43.96 29.90 8.68
N GLN A 539 -43.84 29.55 7.39
CA GLN A 539 -43.32 30.48 6.39
C GLN A 539 -44.51 31.24 5.80
N THR A 540 -44.66 32.48 6.25
CA THR A 540 -45.58 33.42 5.62
C THR A 540 -44.85 34.07 4.45
N TYR A 541 -45.36 33.88 3.23
CA TYR A 541 -44.87 34.58 2.03
C TYR A 541 -45.99 35.41 1.42
N LYS A 542 -45.62 36.49 0.74
CA LYS A 542 -46.58 37.28 -0.03
C LYS A 542 -46.68 36.73 -1.45
N ASP A 543 -47.89 36.50 -1.95
CA ASP A 543 -48.09 36.19 -3.38
C ASP A 543 -47.77 37.41 -4.26
N ALA A 544 -47.85 37.25 -5.59
CA ALA A 544 -47.64 38.33 -6.55
C ALA A 544 -48.59 39.54 -6.35
N ASN A 545 -49.69 39.36 -5.60
CA ASN A 545 -50.66 40.40 -5.28
C ASN A 545 -50.45 40.99 -3.88
N GLY A 546 -49.42 40.55 -3.13
CA GLY A 546 -49.10 41.04 -1.80
C GLY A 546 -49.87 40.36 -0.65
N ASN A 547 -50.69 39.34 -0.93
CA ASN A 547 -51.45 38.62 0.10
C ASN A 547 -50.55 37.66 0.86
N ASP A 548 -50.69 37.63 2.19
CA ASP A 548 -49.95 36.72 3.05
C ASP A 548 -50.51 35.29 2.93
N HIS A 549 -49.71 34.38 2.39
CA HIS A 549 -49.96 32.95 2.39
C HIS A 549 -49.06 32.30 3.43
N THR A 550 -49.67 31.58 4.36
CA THR A 550 -48.95 30.80 5.36
C THR A 550 -49.01 29.33 4.95
N ILE A 551 -47.87 28.79 4.50
CA ILE A 551 -47.74 27.34 4.32
C ILE A 551 -47.04 26.80 5.56
N GLN A 552 -47.68 25.87 6.25
CA GLN A 552 -47.02 25.04 7.25
C GLN A 552 -46.34 23.88 6.51
N ARG A 553 -45.01 23.92 6.42
CA ARG A 553 -44.22 22.78 5.97
C ARG A 553 -43.51 22.15 7.15
N ARG A 554 -43.57 20.82 7.24
CA ARG A 554 -42.81 20.04 8.22
C ARG A 554 -41.46 19.74 7.60
N PHE A 555 -40.41 20.38 8.09
CA PHE A 555 -39.09 20.24 7.50
C PHE A 555 -37.99 20.28 8.54
N LEU A 556 -36.84 19.79 8.12
CA LEU A 556 -35.58 19.81 8.85
C LEU A 556 -34.52 20.43 7.94
N THR A 557 -33.68 21.29 8.50
CA THR A 557 -32.47 21.79 7.84
C THR A 557 -31.26 21.17 8.52
N VAL A 558 -30.51 20.32 7.81
CA VAL A 558 -29.26 19.75 8.38
C VAL A 558 -28.11 20.76 8.45
N ARG A 559 -28.32 21.99 7.95
CA ARG A 559 -27.40 23.12 8.04
C ARG A 559 -27.40 23.73 9.44
N ASP A 560 -28.56 24.17 9.90
CA ASP A 560 -28.74 24.85 11.18
C ASP A 560 -29.25 23.84 12.21
N ILE A 561 -28.36 23.07 12.84
CA ILE A 561 -28.75 22.17 13.94
C ILE A 561 -29.00 23.02 15.19
N PRO A 562 -30.25 23.13 15.69
CA PRO A 562 -30.52 23.95 16.86
C PRO A 562 -29.73 23.40 18.08
N PRO A 563 -29.04 24.27 18.85
CA PRO A 563 -28.12 23.84 19.90
C PRO A 563 -28.82 23.22 21.12
N THR A 564 -30.14 23.34 21.22
CA THR A 564 -30.96 22.81 22.31
C THR A 564 -32.31 22.41 21.75
N SER A 565 -32.86 21.27 22.22
CA SER A 565 -34.25 20.98 21.95
C SER A 565 -35.17 21.94 22.69
N ARG A 566 -36.32 22.28 22.11
CA ARG A 566 -37.37 23.06 22.79
C ARG A 566 -37.89 22.40 24.08
N ASP A 567 -37.62 21.10 24.27
CA ASP A 567 -38.09 20.27 25.38
C ASP A 567 -37.01 19.98 26.46
N GLY A 568 -35.87 20.67 26.42
CA GLY A 568 -34.82 20.56 27.46
C GLY A 568 -34.05 19.23 27.48
N ARG A 569 -34.30 18.33 26.51
CA ARG A 569 -33.48 17.13 26.30
C ARG A 569 -32.35 17.44 25.33
N VAL A 570 -31.14 17.01 25.68
CA VAL A 570 -29.94 17.22 24.87
C VAL A 570 -30.01 16.29 23.65
N LEU A 571 -30.47 16.80 22.51
CA LEU A 571 -30.57 16.04 21.23
C LEU A 571 -29.21 15.86 20.52
N ASN A 572 -28.17 16.52 21.05
CA ASN A 572 -26.77 16.29 20.67
C ASN A 572 -25.89 16.46 21.94
N PRO A 573 -25.22 15.42 22.45
CA PRO A 573 -24.50 15.43 23.74
C PRO A 573 -23.51 16.58 23.98
N ALA A 574 -23.14 17.35 22.96
CA ALA A 574 -22.35 18.58 23.12
C ALA A 574 -23.28 19.81 23.20
N LEU A 575 -23.41 20.38 24.41
CA LEU A 575 -24.21 21.56 24.81
C LEU A 575 -23.95 22.90 24.06
N LYS A 576 -23.32 22.86 22.90
CA LYS A 576 -23.14 23.91 21.89
C LYS A 576 -22.62 23.14 20.68
N SER A 577 -23.44 22.78 19.70
CA SER A 577 -22.92 22.16 18.47
C SER A 577 -21.91 23.14 17.84
N PRO A 578 -20.61 22.84 17.79
CA PRO A 578 -19.66 23.61 17.00
C PRO A 578 -19.71 23.18 15.52
N PHE A 579 -20.79 22.57 15.08
CA PHE A 579 -20.95 22.00 13.75
C PHE A 579 -22.27 22.47 13.16
N ASP A 580 -22.22 23.69 12.68
CA ASP A 580 -23.05 24.15 11.59
C ASP A 580 -22.27 23.82 10.30
N LEU A 581 -22.94 23.39 9.23
CA LEU A 581 -22.31 23.34 7.89
C LEU A 581 -21.68 24.70 7.52
N THR A 582 -22.09 25.80 8.17
CA THR A 582 -21.45 27.12 8.10
C THR A 582 -20.06 27.21 8.73
N LEU A 583 -19.70 26.37 9.70
CA LEU A 583 -18.34 26.35 10.30
C LEU A 583 -17.31 25.63 9.41
N MET A 584 -17.76 24.75 8.51
CA MET A 584 -16.95 24.29 7.38
C MET A 584 -17.03 25.26 6.18
N GLY A 585 -17.88 26.27 6.28
CA GLY A 585 -17.76 27.48 5.47
C GLY A 585 -16.51 28.23 5.92
N THR A 586 -15.52 28.29 5.04
CA THR A 586 -14.45 29.30 5.14
C THR A 586 -15.07 30.69 5.36
N THR A 587 -14.31 31.65 5.90
CA THR A 587 -14.65 33.04 6.28
C THR A 587 -15.35 33.94 5.23
N LEU A 588 -15.86 33.37 4.14
CA LEU A 588 -16.68 33.95 3.11
C LEU A 588 -17.83 32.97 2.80
N ASP A 589 -19.04 33.20 3.32
CA ASP A 589 -20.38 32.82 2.79
C ASP A 589 -20.57 31.60 1.85
N LYS A 590 -19.78 30.53 1.96
CA LYS A 590 -19.67 29.47 0.94
C LYS A 590 -19.84 28.05 1.48
N VAL A 591 -20.99 27.78 2.12
CA VAL A 591 -21.55 26.42 2.23
C VAL A 591 -21.88 25.85 0.84
N SER A 592 -21.93 26.69 -0.19
CA SER A 592 -22.05 26.32 -1.62
C SER A 592 -20.92 25.43 -2.17
N ARG A 593 -19.88 25.12 -1.37
CA ARG A 593 -18.76 24.26 -1.76
C ARG A 593 -18.89 22.81 -1.28
N ILE A 594 -19.83 22.53 -0.38
CA ILE A 594 -20.08 21.19 0.16
C ILE A 594 -21.39 20.68 -0.44
N GLN A 595 -21.36 19.46 -0.98
CA GLN A 595 -22.54 18.80 -1.54
C GLN A 595 -22.84 17.54 -0.73
N ILE A 596 -24.12 17.26 -0.49
CA ILE A 596 -24.54 15.96 0.04
C ILE A 596 -24.40 14.96 -1.10
N VAL A 597 -23.71 13.84 -0.86
CA VAL A 597 -23.57 12.76 -1.83
C VAL A 597 -24.95 12.15 -2.06
N PRO A 598 -25.54 12.26 -3.28
CA PRO A 598 -26.92 11.84 -3.46
C PRO A 598 -27.08 10.34 -3.27
N GLY A 599 -28.15 9.89 -2.61
CA GLY A 599 -28.37 8.47 -2.30
C GLY A 599 -27.54 7.93 -1.13
N SER A 600 -26.67 8.73 -0.52
CA SER A 600 -25.94 8.33 0.69
C SER A 600 -26.76 8.49 1.97
N GLU A 601 -27.87 9.21 1.89
CA GLU A 601 -28.73 9.53 3.02
C GLU A 601 -29.51 8.32 3.53
N ARG A 602 -29.66 8.24 4.85
CA ARG A 602 -30.57 7.35 5.54
C ARG A 602 -31.32 8.15 6.60
N VAL A 603 -32.64 8.13 6.50
CA VAL A 603 -33.54 8.83 7.42
C VAL A 603 -34.33 7.78 8.18
N PHE A 604 -34.22 7.78 9.49
CA PHE A 604 -35.06 7.01 10.39
C PHE A 604 -35.94 7.99 11.16
N GLY A 605 -37.17 7.61 11.45
CA GLY A 605 -38.09 8.45 12.22
C GLY A 605 -39.20 7.61 12.85
N PRO A 606 -40.06 8.24 13.65
CA PRO A 606 -41.20 7.55 14.23
C PRO A 606 -42.24 7.19 13.16
N ASP A 607 -42.80 5.99 13.26
CA ASP A 607 -43.78 5.46 12.31
C ASP A 607 -45.06 6.30 12.33
N GLN A 608 -45.37 6.91 11.20
CA GLN A 608 -46.57 7.73 10.98
C GLN A 608 -47.80 6.88 10.66
N THR A 609 -47.66 5.57 10.48
CA THR A 609 -48.81 4.68 10.22
C THR A 609 -49.54 4.33 11.52
N PRO A 610 -50.87 4.53 11.60
CA PRO A 610 -51.64 4.13 12.76
C PRO A 610 -51.49 2.62 13.04
N GLY A 611 -51.18 2.26 14.28
CA GLY A 611 -51.05 0.86 14.69
C GLY A 611 -50.10 0.67 15.87
N PHE A 612 -49.78 -0.58 16.18
CA PHE A 612 -48.90 -0.95 17.30
C PHE A 612 -47.47 -0.36 17.20
N ASN A 613 -47.03 -0.06 15.98
CA ASN A 613 -45.72 0.53 15.72
C ASN A 613 -45.73 2.06 15.70
N TYR A 614 -46.89 2.71 15.85
CA TYR A 614 -47.01 4.16 15.80
C TYR A 614 -46.04 4.84 16.78
N GLY A 615 -45.25 5.78 16.26
CA GLY A 615 -44.25 6.50 17.06
C GLY A 615 -42.94 5.73 17.32
N ARG A 616 -42.81 4.48 16.84
CA ARG A 616 -41.55 3.69 16.91
C ARG A 616 -40.69 3.92 15.69
N ARG A 617 -39.37 3.73 15.83
CA ARG A 617 -38.38 3.92 14.76
C ARG A 617 -38.64 3.02 13.54
N VAL A 618 -38.82 3.64 12.39
CA VAL A 618 -38.86 3.03 11.05
C VAL A 618 -37.96 3.81 10.10
N GLN A 619 -37.48 3.15 9.04
CA GLN A 619 -36.75 3.84 7.98
C GLN A 619 -37.74 4.52 7.04
N TYR A 620 -37.55 5.81 6.80
CA TYR A 620 -38.38 6.53 5.84
C TYR A 620 -37.90 6.26 4.41
N SER A 621 -38.84 6.30 3.47
CA SER A 621 -38.58 6.12 2.05
C SER A 621 -38.39 7.47 1.36
N ARG A 622 -37.34 7.60 0.53
CA ARG A 622 -37.12 8.83 -0.21
C ARG A 622 -38.14 8.93 -1.36
N VAL A 623 -38.76 10.10 -1.50
CA VAL A 623 -39.54 10.47 -2.69
C VAL A 623 -38.82 11.51 -3.52
N SER A 624 -39.24 11.63 -4.78
CA SER A 624 -38.61 12.56 -5.69
C SER A 624 -38.78 14.01 -5.27
N ALA A 625 -37.76 14.83 -5.48
CA ALA A 625 -37.82 16.28 -5.31
C ALA A 625 -38.88 16.94 -6.20
N SER A 626 -39.25 16.32 -7.34
CA SER A 626 -40.35 16.80 -8.19
C SER A 626 -41.74 16.43 -7.67
N ASN A 627 -41.83 15.54 -6.68
CA ASN A 627 -43.10 15.20 -6.06
C ASN A 627 -43.56 16.37 -5.18
N LEU A 628 -44.77 16.86 -5.46
CA LEU A 628 -45.34 17.99 -4.73
C LEU A 628 -45.62 17.63 -3.27
N ASN A 629 -46.08 16.40 -3.02
CA ASN A 629 -46.50 15.95 -1.70
C ASN A 629 -45.61 14.80 -1.20
N VAL A 630 -45.18 14.90 0.05
CA VAL A 630 -44.49 13.83 0.76
C VAL A 630 -45.55 13.05 1.55
N GLY A 631 -45.60 11.73 1.40
CA GLY A 631 -46.52 10.88 2.15
C GLY A 631 -45.99 10.45 3.53
N ARG A 632 -46.78 9.61 4.21
CA ARG A 632 -46.40 9.04 5.52
C ARG A 632 -45.17 8.16 5.40
N ASN A 633 -44.24 8.29 6.34
CA ASN A 633 -42.93 7.63 6.35
C ASN A 633 -42.13 7.89 5.08
N GLU A 634 -42.38 9.02 4.41
CA GLU A 634 -41.61 9.46 3.25
C GLU A 634 -40.89 10.77 3.56
N TYR A 635 -39.85 11.06 2.78
CA TYR A 635 -39.13 12.33 2.85
C TYR A 635 -38.59 12.75 1.48
N LYS A 636 -38.41 14.05 1.27
CA LYS A 636 -37.63 14.61 0.15
C LYS A 636 -36.46 15.42 0.68
N ILE A 637 -35.35 15.44 -0.04
CA ILE A 637 -34.12 16.13 0.35
C ILE A 637 -33.53 16.94 -0.80
N ASN A 638 -33.01 18.13 -0.49
CA ASN A 638 -32.20 18.93 -1.41
C ASN A 638 -30.72 18.58 -1.27
N TYR A 639 -30.13 18.02 -2.32
CA TYR A 639 -28.69 17.71 -2.36
C TYR A 639 -27.79 18.91 -2.68
N THR A 640 -28.36 19.93 -3.33
CA THR A 640 -27.68 21.17 -3.72
C THR A 640 -28.64 22.35 -3.52
N ASP A 641 -28.10 23.57 -3.51
CA ASP A 641 -28.91 24.79 -3.49
C ASP A 641 -29.67 24.88 -4.83
N VAL A 642 -30.99 25.09 -4.76
CA VAL A 642 -31.87 25.18 -5.94
C VAL A 642 -31.72 26.57 -6.58
N PRO A 643 -31.11 26.70 -7.76
CA PRO A 643 -30.95 28.00 -8.42
C PRO A 643 -32.30 28.51 -8.92
N ASN A 644 -32.57 29.81 -8.80
CA ASN A 644 -33.73 30.48 -9.40
C ASN A 644 -35.12 29.99 -8.93
N ALA A 645 -35.24 29.54 -7.68
CA ALA A 645 -36.56 29.23 -7.12
C ALA A 645 -37.45 30.50 -7.11
N LEU A 646 -38.40 30.55 -8.03
CA LEU A 646 -39.23 31.71 -8.39
C LEU A 646 -40.13 32.27 -7.26
N LEU A 647 -40.19 31.64 -6.09
CA LEU A 647 -41.29 31.83 -5.14
C LEU A 647 -40.88 32.06 -3.67
N ALA A 648 -39.60 32.10 -3.35
CA ALA A 648 -39.18 32.39 -1.98
C ALA A 648 -37.89 33.22 -2.02
N GLY A 649 -37.79 34.26 -1.18
CA GLY A 649 -36.60 35.10 -1.12
C GLY A 649 -35.32 34.25 -1.01
N GLU A 650 -34.19 34.78 -1.48
CA GLU A 650 -32.89 34.10 -1.66
C GLU A 650 -32.38 33.31 -0.42
N ASN A 651 -33.01 33.50 0.74
CA ASN A 651 -32.70 32.84 2.01
C ASN A 651 -33.73 31.81 2.49
N ALA A 652 -34.71 31.41 1.68
CA ALA A 652 -35.68 30.41 2.09
C ALA A 652 -35.01 29.04 2.33
N PRO A 653 -35.32 28.34 3.44
CA PRO A 653 -34.68 27.05 3.74
C PRO A 653 -34.95 26.00 2.67
N GLN A 654 -36.10 26.08 1.99
CA GLN A 654 -36.55 25.16 0.95
C GLN A 654 -35.67 25.16 -0.31
N VAL A 655 -34.84 26.19 -0.50
CA VAL A 655 -33.95 26.31 -1.67
C VAL A 655 -32.50 25.95 -1.31
N ARG A 656 -32.24 25.62 -0.04
CA ARG A 656 -30.90 25.33 0.47
C ARG A 656 -30.63 23.83 0.47
N THR A 657 -29.36 23.51 0.30
CA THR A 657 -28.79 22.17 0.49
C THR A 657 -29.08 21.68 1.91
N GLY A 658 -29.46 20.41 2.04
CA GLY A 658 -29.77 19.81 3.33
C GLY A 658 -31.15 20.13 3.89
N TYR A 659 -32.02 20.75 3.10
CA TYR A 659 -33.44 20.83 3.39
C TYR A 659 -34.08 19.45 3.21
N ILE A 660 -34.72 18.94 4.26
CA ILE A 660 -35.47 17.69 4.27
C ILE A 660 -36.92 18.02 4.61
N GLU A 661 -37.87 17.68 3.75
CA GLU A 661 -39.30 17.87 3.99
C GLU A 661 -39.98 16.53 4.21
N PHE A 662 -40.89 16.49 5.19
CA PHE A 662 -41.72 15.35 5.59
C PHE A 662 -43.18 15.61 5.18
N ASP A 663 -44.07 14.64 5.42
CA ASP A 663 -45.51 14.83 5.18
C ASP A 663 -45.99 16.14 5.81
N SER A 664 -46.43 17.07 4.97
CA SER A 664 -46.90 18.41 5.32
C SER A 664 -48.37 18.60 4.99
N THR A 665 -49.08 17.54 4.61
CA THR A 665 -50.49 17.61 4.23
C THR A 665 -51.30 18.23 5.37
N GLN A 666 -52.01 19.31 5.02
CA GLN A 666 -52.84 20.04 5.97
C GLN A 666 -54.07 19.19 6.25
N GLU A 667 -54.39 18.98 7.53
CA GLU A 667 -55.65 18.38 7.90
C GLU A 667 -56.78 19.28 7.38
N THR A 668 -57.49 18.83 6.34
CA THR A 668 -58.77 19.42 6.04
C THR A 668 -59.71 19.01 7.16
N SER A 669 -59.95 19.93 8.09
CA SER A 669 -60.86 19.79 9.23
C SER A 669 -62.33 19.53 8.84
N ASN A 670 -62.62 19.36 7.55
CA ASN A 670 -63.96 19.30 7.00
C ASN A 670 -64.16 18.00 6.22
N ASN A 671 -64.88 17.05 6.84
CA ASN A 671 -65.74 16.07 6.18
C ASN A 671 -65.18 15.32 4.94
N GLU A 672 -64.04 14.64 5.06
CA GLU A 672 -63.95 13.36 4.33
C GLU A 672 -64.84 12.36 5.07
N GLU A 673 -66.13 12.46 4.73
CA GLU A 673 -67.13 11.44 4.92
C GLU A 673 -66.56 10.17 4.30
N PHE A 674 -66.12 9.22 5.13
CA PHE A 674 -65.77 7.88 4.69
C PHE A 674 -66.88 7.41 3.73
N PRO A 675 -66.61 7.14 2.44
CA PRO A 675 -67.65 6.92 1.44
C PRO A 675 -68.44 5.61 1.62
N ASN A 676 -68.34 4.97 2.79
CA ASN A 676 -69.07 3.75 3.15
C ASN A 676 -69.45 3.73 4.64
N ARG A 677 -69.98 4.82 5.20
CA ARG A 677 -70.74 4.69 6.45
C ARG A 677 -72.19 4.36 6.08
N PRO A 678 -72.68 3.12 6.30
CA PRO A 678 -74.10 2.83 6.10
C PRO A 678 -74.94 3.75 7.01
N PRO A 679 -76.14 4.16 6.55
CA PRO A 679 -76.97 5.09 7.28
C PRO A 679 -77.20 4.59 8.71
N SER A 680 -76.93 5.46 9.67
CA SER A 680 -77.00 5.17 11.09
C SER A 680 -78.40 4.67 11.47
N ILE A 681 -78.46 3.41 11.90
CA ILE A 681 -79.58 2.90 12.70
C ILE A 681 -79.45 3.55 14.08
N GLU A 682 -80.37 4.44 14.40
CA GLU A 682 -80.56 4.96 15.76
C GLU A 682 -80.94 3.80 16.70
N GLY A 683 -80.21 3.67 17.80
CA GLY A 683 -80.58 2.78 18.91
C GLY A 683 -79.87 1.44 18.89
N GLY A 684 -78.62 1.41 19.37
CA GLY A 684 -77.92 0.16 19.65
C GLY A 684 -76.45 0.38 19.88
N SER A 685 -76.05 0.52 21.14
CA SER A 685 -74.66 0.46 21.57
C SER A 685 -74.13 -0.97 21.35
N VAL A 686 -73.74 -1.28 20.12
CA VAL A 686 -72.93 -2.46 19.81
C VAL A 686 -71.47 -2.04 19.98
N ALA A 687 -70.87 -2.49 21.08
CA ALA A 687 -69.44 -2.39 21.31
C ALA A 687 -68.71 -3.10 20.16
N LEU A 688 -68.02 -2.33 19.31
CA LEU A 688 -66.98 -2.87 18.45
C LEU A 688 -65.88 -3.44 19.36
N PRO A 689 -65.31 -4.62 19.04
CA PRO A 689 -64.25 -5.21 19.85
C PRO A 689 -63.07 -4.24 19.92
N ALA A 690 -62.60 -4.04 21.16
CA ALA A 690 -61.50 -3.17 21.53
C ALA A 690 -60.17 -3.71 20.98
N GLU A 691 -59.87 -3.39 19.73
CA GLU A 691 -58.53 -3.52 19.15
C GLU A 691 -57.81 -2.16 19.00
N ASP A 692 -58.29 -1.13 19.71
CA ASP A 692 -57.51 0.08 19.95
C ASP A 692 -56.80 -0.07 21.31
N PRO A 693 -55.46 -0.22 21.37
CA PRO A 693 -54.75 -0.46 22.63
C PRO A 693 -54.73 0.75 23.58
N ALA A 694 -55.38 1.86 23.26
CA ALA A 694 -55.46 3.03 24.12
C ALA A 694 -56.89 3.26 24.62
N GLY A 695 -57.36 2.36 25.49
CA GLY A 695 -58.56 2.56 26.29
C GLY A 695 -58.38 3.65 27.36
N VAL A 696 -58.31 4.91 26.95
CA VAL A 696 -58.53 6.07 27.82
C VAL A 696 -59.53 7.00 27.13
N ASN A 697 -60.77 7.00 27.65
CA ASN A 697 -61.80 7.99 27.33
C ASN A 697 -61.40 9.38 27.87
N THR A 698 -60.45 10.04 27.23
CA THR A 698 -60.39 11.49 27.19
C THR A 698 -60.70 11.91 25.76
N GLY A 699 -61.53 12.92 25.56
CA GLY A 699 -62.05 13.38 24.26
C GLY A 699 -61.00 13.94 23.29
N ASN A 700 -59.75 13.50 23.36
CA ASN A 700 -58.64 13.84 22.48
C ASN A 700 -58.25 12.57 21.71
N ARG A 701 -58.80 12.39 20.51
CA ARG A 701 -58.30 11.37 19.56
C ARG A 701 -56.94 11.86 19.02
N VAL A 702 -55.86 11.48 19.70
CA VAL A 702 -54.47 11.94 19.44
C VAL A 702 -53.86 11.36 18.14
N TYR A 703 -54.51 10.40 17.47
CA TYR A 703 -53.93 9.69 16.31
C TYR A 703 -54.28 10.27 14.93
N ARG A 704 -54.71 11.53 14.85
CA ARG A 704 -55.13 12.15 13.56
C ARG A 704 -54.08 13.04 12.90
N GLU A 705 -52.94 13.24 13.55
CA GLU A 705 -51.95 14.19 13.07
C GLU A 705 -51.15 13.61 11.90
N HIS A 706 -51.24 14.24 10.73
CA HIS A 706 -50.31 14.02 9.59
C HIS A 706 -48.85 14.43 9.90
N GLY A 707 -48.56 14.76 11.16
CA GLY A 707 -47.23 15.08 11.66
C GLY A 707 -46.37 13.86 11.95
N VAL A 708 -45.11 14.13 12.26
CA VAL A 708 -44.15 13.15 12.77
C VAL A 708 -44.53 12.87 14.23
N PRO A 709 -44.91 11.63 14.63
CA PRO A 709 -45.47 11.38 15.96
C PRO A 709 -44.56 11.88 17.08
N THR A 710 -45.09 12.67 18.02
CA THR A 710 -44.35 13.15 19.20
C THR A 710 -44.41 12.19 20.38
N LEU A 711 -45.46 11.36 20.43
CA LEU A 711 -45.71 10.35 21.46
C LEU A 711 -45.93 8.98 20.85
N LYS A 712 -45.47 7.94 21.56
CA LYS A 712 -45.75 6.52 21.33
C LYS A 712 -46.31 5.88 22.59
N VAL A 713 -47.05 4.78 22.45
CA VAL A 713 -47.57 4.04 23.60
C VAL A 713 -46.52 3.04 24.09
N ASP A 714 -46.23 3.09 25.39
CA ASP A 714 -45.43 2.06 26.04
C ASP A 714 -46.24 0.74 26.08
N PRO A 715 -45.76 -0.34 25.45
CA PRO A 715 -46.49 -1.60 25.36
C PRO A 715 -46.67 -2.29 26.73
N THR A 716 -45.87 -1.94 27.73
CA THR A 716 -45.91 -2.53 29.07
C THR A 716 -46.83 -1.78 30.00
N THR A 717 -46.86 -0.44 29.91
CA THR A 717 -47.60 0.41 30.85
C THR A 717 -48.88 1.01 30.25
N GLY A 718 -49.04 1.00 28.93
CA GLY A 718 -50.11 1.67 28.22
C GLY A 718 -50.03 3.21 28.29
N GLN A 719 -48.97 3.76 28.88
CA GLN A 719 -48.78 5.21 29.00
C GLN A 719 -48.18 5.80 27.72
N ASN A 720 -48.54 7.04 27.43
CA ASN A 720 -47.89 7.82 26.38
C ASN A 720 -46.48 8.20 26.83
N ILE A 721 -45.49 7.75 26.07
CA ILE A 721 -44.08 8.10 26.21
C ILE A 721 -43.61 8.83 24.95
N LEU A 722 -42.43 9.46 24.99
CA LEU A 722 -41.89 10.14 23.82
C LEU A 722 -41.60 9.15 22.69
N SER A 723 -41.96 9.56 21.47
CA SER A 723 -41.61 8.85 20.23
C SER A 723 -40.11 8.75 20.03
N ASP A 724 -39.71 7.83 19.15
CA ASP A 724 -38.32 7.76 18.72
C ASP A 724 -37.93 9.03 17.91
N PRO A 725 -36.70 9.54 18.08
CA PRO A 725 -36.25 10.73 17.37
C PRO A 725 -36.09 10.46 15.87
N VAL A 726 -36.09 11.53 15.09
CA VAL A 726 -35.68 11.46 13.68
C VAL A 726 -34.16 11.47 13.62
N GLU A 727 -33.58 10.44 13.02
CA GLU A 727 -32.15 10.28 12.83
C GLU A 727 -31.84 10.45 11.34
N VAL A 728 -30.91 11.34 11.02
CA VAL A 728 -30.46 11.57 9.65
C VAL A 728 -28.97 11.28 9.57
N SER A 729 -28.60 10.40 8.64
CA SER A 729 -27.21 10.15 8.29
C SER A 729 -26.99 10.34 6.80
N TYR A 730 -25.87 10.94 6.39
CA TYR A 730 -25.49 11.12 4.99
C TYR A 730 -23.97 11.22 4.83
N ASN A 731 -23.50 11.12 3.59
CA ASN A 731 -22.13 11.47 3.21
C ASN A 731 -22.11 12.84 2.53
N PHE A 732 -21.01 13.57 2.68
CA PHE A 732 -20.77 14.84 2.01
C PHE A 732 -19.49 14.76 1.16
N GLN A 733 -19.39 15.62 0.16
CA GLN A 733 -18.22 15.76 -0.70
C GLN A 733 -17.90 17.23 -0.98
N MET A 734 -16.64 17.51 -1.31
CA MET A 734 -16.13 18.87 -1.58
C MET A 734 -15.62 19.06 -3.02
N ASN A 735 -15.63 18.01 -3.84
CA ASN A 735 -15.25 18.07 -5.25
C ASN A 735 -16.40 18.53 -6.15
N ARG A 736 -16.04 18.99 -7.34
CA ARG A 736 -16.97 19.52 -8.36
C ARG A 736 -17.03 18.60 -9.56
N ARG A 737 -18.10 18.76 -10.35
CA ARG A 737 -18.41 17.94 -11.53
C ARG A 737 -17.24 17.80 -12.52
N ASN A 738 -16.48 18.88 -12.72
CA ASN A 738 -15.40 18.93 -13.71
C ASN A 738 -14.01 18.98 -13.05
N ASP A 739 -13.90 18.62 -11.77
CA ASP A 739 -12.57 18.48 -11.16
C ASP A 739 -11.88 17.27 -11.81
N VAL A 740 -10.63 17.47 -12.24
CA VAL A 740 -9.82 16.41 -12.83
C VAL A 740 -8.88 15.89 -11.77
N VAL A 741 -8.81 14.58 -11.61
CA VAL A 741 -7.95 13.93 -10.63
C VAL A 741 -6.87 13.17 -11.37
N LYS A 742 -5.61 13.39 -10.98
CA LYS A 742 -4.46 12.64 -11.47
C LYS A 742 -3.62 12.14 -10.33
N ALA A 743 -2.77 11.16 -10.61
CA ALA A 743 -1.82 10.68 -9.62
C ALA A 743 -0.44 10.45 -10.24
N ASP A 744 0.59 10.80 -9.47
CA ASP A 744 1.96 10.36 -9.69
C ASP A 744 2.30 9.37 -8.61
N TYR A 745 2.61 8.13 -8.95
CA TYR A 745 2.85 7.12 -7.94
C TYR A 745 3.83 6.06 -8.42
N MET A 746 4.50 5.45 -7.45
CA MET A 746 5.17 4.19 -7.69
C MET A 746 4.10 3.10 -7.70
N SER A 747 3.91 2.37 -8.79
CA SER A 747 2.97 1.25 -8.87
C SER A 747 3.66 -0.05 -8.50
N ARG A 748 3.04 -0.86 -7.64
CA ARG A 748 3.47 -2.23 -7.33
C ARG A 748 3.07 -3.23 -8.43
N GLU A 749 2.19 -2.82 -9.35
CA GLU A 749 1.82 -3.63 -10.51
C GLU A 749 2.87 -3.57 -11.62
N ILE A 750 3.82 -2.65 -11.55
CA ILE A 750 4.93 -2.56 -12.50
C ILE A 750 6.21 -2.64 -11.69
N MET A 751 7.06 -3.61 -11.97
CA MET A 751 8.39 -3.72 -11.35
C MET A 751 9.45 -3.39 -12.38
N ASN A 752 10.23 -2.35 -12.10
CA ASN A 752 11.46 -2.04 -12.81
C ASN A 752 12.57 -2.91 -12.24
N ILE A 753 13.08 -3.83 -13.05
CA ILE A 753 14.22 -4.67 -12.71
C ILE A 753 15.43 -4.10 -13.45
N ASN A 754 16.48 -3.79 -12.70
CA ASN A 754 17.78 -3.44 -13.26
C ASN A 754 18.80 -4.47 -12.80
N VAL A 755 19.43 -5.18 -13.73
CA VAL A 755 20.50 -6.14 -13.46
C VAL A 755 21.75 -5.71 -14.21
N GLU A 756 22.71 -5.19 -13.46
CA GLU A 756 24.08 -5.05 -13.86
C GLU A 756 24.82 -6.32 -13.40
N MET A 757 25.34 -7.11 -14.32
CA MET A 757 26.09 -8.29 -13.97
C MET A 757 27.57 -8.06 -14.24
N ARG A 758 28.38 -8.30 -13.22
CA ARG A 758 29.83 -8.13 -13.26
C ARG A 758 30.49 -9.49 -13.09
N LEU A 759 31.10 -10.01 -14.16
CA LEU A 759 31.91 -11.22 -14.11
C LEU A 759 33.38 -10.89 -14.25
N TYR A 760 34.22 -11.55 -13.46
CA TYR A 760 35.67 -11.41 -13.54
C TYR A 760 36.29 -12.51 -14.40
N ASP A 761 37.19 -12.13 -15.30
CA ASP A 761 38.07 -13.08 -15.99
C ASP A 761 39.13 -13.59 -14.99
N PRO A 762 39.19 -14.91 -14.70
CA PRO A 762 40.10 -15.46 -13.71
C PRO A 762 41.57 -15.16 -13.96
N ARG A 763 41.96 -14.90 -15.22
CA ARG A 763 43.35 -14.65 -15.61
C ARG A 763 43.74 -13.19 -15.57
N SER A 764 42.87 -12.31 -16.04
CA SER A 764 43.19 -10.88 -16.14
C SER A 764 42.67 -10.04 -14.99
N SER A 765 41.83 -10.62 -14.12
CA SER A 765 41.10 -9.93 -13.04
C SER A 765 40.29 -8.72 -13.52
N ARG A 766 40.08 -8.58 -14.83
CA ARG A 766 39.27 -7.52 -15.41
C ARG A 766 37.81 -7.94 -15.37
N ALA A 767 36.98 -7.04 -14.87
CA ALA A 767 35.54 -7.23 -14.90
C ALA A 767 35.00 -7.00 -16.32
N GLN A 768 34.05 -7.84 -16.72
CA GLN A 768 33.14 -7.61 -17.83
C GLN A 768 31.76 -7.31 -17.24
N THR A 769 31.24 -6.12 -17.55
CA THR A 769 29.95 -5.66 -17.06
C THR A 769 28.93 -5.70 -18.18
N THR A 770 27.74 -6.21 -17.89
CA THR A 770 26.57 -6.10 -18.78
C THR A 770 25.41 -5.57 -17.97
N ASN A 771 24.79 -4.50 -18.45
CA ASN A 771 23.61 -3.93 -17.82
C ASN A 771 22.36 -4.24 -18.67
N LEU A 772 21.31 -4.72 -18.02
CA LEU A 772 20.03 -5.00 -18.62
C LEU A 772 18.92 -4.48 -17.71
N ALA A 773 17.94 -3.80 -18.29
CA ALA A 773 16.77 -3.31 -17.58
C ALA A 773 15.50 -3.86 -18.22
N SER A 774 14.53 -4.23 -17.39
CA SER A 774 13.21 -4.70 -17.82
C SER A 774 12.11 -4.10 -16.95
N LYS A 775 10.92 -3.93 -17.55
CA LYS A 775 9.70 -3.52 -16.86
C LYS A 775 8.72 -4.68 -16.92
N VAL A 776 8.36 -5.22 -15.76
CA VAL A 776 7.47 -6.39 -15.67
C VAL A 776 6.16 -5.98 -15.02
N LYS A 777 5.06 -6.28 -15.70
CA LYS A 777 3.73 -6.14 -15.11
C LYS A 777 3.44 -7.35 -14.19
N VAL A 778 3.12 -7.07 -12.94
CA VAL A 778 2.70 -8.02 -11.92
C VAL A 778 1.19 -7.89 -11.74
N ARG A 779 0.51 -8.99 -11.45
CA ARG A 779 -0.96 -8.99 -11.28
C ARG A 779 -1.41 -8.29 -9.99
N ASN A 780 -0.59 -8.36 -8.95
CA ASN A 780 -0.77 -7.79 -7.63
C ASN A 780 -2.22 -7.75 -7.13
N LEU A 781 -2.80 -8.94 -6.97
CA LEU A 781 -4.20 -9.12 -6.58
C LEU A 781 -4.37 -8.81 -5.09
N GLN A 782 -4.53 -7.54 -4.73
CA GLN A 782 -4.89 -7.14 -3.38
C GLN A 782 -6.38 -6.75 -3.36
N LYS A 783 -7.14 -7.30 -2.40
CA LYS A 783 -8.51 -6.89 -2.08
C LYS A 783 -8.54 -6.05 -0.81
#